data_AF-A0A849WJ91-F1
#
_entry.id   AF-A0A849WJ91-F1
#
_cell.length_a   1.000
_cell.length_b   1.000
_cell.length_c   1.000
_cell.angle_alpha   90.00
_cell.angle_beta   90.00
_cell.angle_gamma   90.00
#
_symmetry.space_group_name_H-M   'P 1'
#
loop_
_entity.id
_entity.type
_entity.pdbx_description
1 polymer ?
#
loop_
_entity_poly.entity_id
_entity_poly.type
_entity_poly.pdbx_seq_one_letter_code
_entity_poly.pdbx_strand_id
1 'polypeptide(L)'
;MAQINAQAKEIVLKLLYFGIEKAGKKTNLNWIYEQTPSSRKSPLQEEKLEMQQTFFFEYLAEPSFQIAGMKVKCNLFSISMDALSSDWAGKYLEGIDGIVFVVDSHEKSLSNNIEALFALENFLKEKTSSLADIPLIFQWNKQDIADAISPEDLNREINAYQCPAILACATSGEGIWKTLETILKKVKNKVQTQLEISDTKENLKVQESDFEIDRPSLKITTQLPKKWLKKTKSLEIPGSLQQKEEEQNSTAPSPLNTIRDESNEETIKYSLPPMEMPSEKIEEETEVVVNKEQILESSAHEDTEIDKRLQDILQSHTQERDIMIATEDKAFRMEESETKKIQEIPIEIKEKLKSQKNITKKLEPPKKSQEKDSGIMDLDIFEQKETLSFNIIENQEDKGHTLSEKTAVKRLIPPEKKFFSALPEKSSQEALNILKSGKPLENCRIQLLDLRNNTFEKSFTIQHCEIDQLLGDGSDFNAAVSLFSTTIFQTMTFGGENPSLFKNTLTLKDVEVKGESNFDKIIFSKKVSIMNSKFLGCLKMNEALLENGFSVMNSQVAELLCQRTHFRGPFTVTDTTFNSVLNLQHCKFQGVFLISSSQFQRAHFMNSLFQNKTEFLNCTFEKSGNFGKIQVEKDLTIIGCLCYGTFHIGEAYFKGDLYIRRTEFFYDASFSKLLACSIAIFEKNTFSSIADFSMAEFRHTKFLQTKFNGVTNFQESIFGDSVELLECEFNQRVHFNRTIFLQKVDFRETKFNGMVSFANLLGDYVLLNCNQIRGKLLAEKEKDYAIMEQEYLTLRKIFEKNAQDDDRNWAHWNAQRAARKKTSLFSWKPWMMVSKMADYVFLDLGCGYGTKPVNVLFLSFVMVFLFALAYTGLSFPNGFKPEQLIPNGINSLITSIIAFLPAGLTYWGGIAILDFTNIADCIYKVLLLAENTLGMFLFLLFTMTFFRKLLRY
;
A
#
# COMPACT_ATOMS: atom_id res chain seq x y z
N MET A 1 -11.78 -7.69 -26.92
CA MET A 1 -12.38 -6.47 -27.50
C MET A 1 -13.21 -6.91 -28.69
N ALA A 2 -14.52 -6.78 -28.56
CA ALA A 2 -15.48 -7.33 -29.50
C ALA A 2 -15.23 -6.81 -30.93
N GLN A 3 -15.24 -7.71 -31.92
CA GLN A 3 -15.03 -7.32 -33.31
C GLN A 3 -16.35 -6.83 -33.90
N ILE A 4 -16.42 -5.54 -34.23
CA ILE A 4 -17.63 -4.89 -34.75
C ILE A 4 -17.58 -4.84 -36.28
N ASN A 5 -18.42 -5.62 -36.94
CA ASN A 5 -18.64 -5.52 -38.38
C ASN A 5 -19.80 -4.55 -38.67
N ALA A 6 -19.45 -3.26 -38.78
CA ALA A 6 -20.41 -2.18 -39.05
C ALA A 6 -21.16 -2.34 -40.40
N GLN A 7 -20.57 -3.01 -41.40
CA GLN A 7 -21.21 -3.26 -42.69
C GLN A 7 -22.29 -4.35 -42.59
N ALA A 8 -22.05 -5.41 -41.82
CA ALA A 8 -23.00 -6.49 -41.59
C ALA A 8 -24.04 -6.19 -40.49
N LYS A 9 -23.78 -5.18 -39.65
CA LYS A 9 -24.47 -4.93 -38.35
C LYS A 9 -24.37 -6.13 -37.41
N GLU A 10 -23.17 -6.67 -37.30
CA GLU A 10 -22.86 -7.82 -36.44
C GLU A 10 -21.70 -7.50 -35.49
N ILE A 11 -21.80 -7.97 -34.25
CA ILE A 11 -20.72 -8.00 -33.27
C ILE A 11 -20.31 -9.46 -33.06
N VAL A 12 -19.01 -9.74 -33.16
CA VAL A 12 -18.42 -11.05 -32.83
C VAL A 12 -17.76 -10.97 -31.46
N LEU A 13 -18.16 -11.86 -30.55
CA LEU A 13 -17.63 -12.00 -29.19
C LEU A 13 -16.79 -13.27 -29.06
N LYS A 14 -15.60 -13.17 -28.45
CA LYS A 14 -14.79 -14.34 -28.05
C LYS A 14 -15.14 -14.79 -26.63
N LEU A 15 -15.67 -16.01 -26.46
CA LEU A 15 -15.98 -16.61 -25.15
C LEU A 15 -15.19 -17.91 -24.91
N LEU A 16 -14.40 -17.93 -23.84
CA LEU A 16 -13.60 -19.09 -23.42
C LEU A 16 -14.31 -19.90 -22.32
N TYR A 17 -14.28 -21.22 -22.46
CA TYR A 17 -14.50 -22.17 -21.39
C TYR A 17 -13.15 -22.72 -20.91
N PHE A 18 -12.76 -22.39 -19.68
CA PHE A 18 -11.49 -22.78 -19.06
C PHE A 18 -11.71 -23.54 -17.74
N GLY A 19 -10.65 -24.16 -17.20
CA GLY A 19 -10.67 -25.01 -16.00
C GLY A 19 -9.75 -26.22 -16.15
N ILE A 20 -9.71 -27.09 -15.14
CA ILE A 20 -8.84 -28.30 -15.16
C ILE A 20 -9.22 -29.31 -16.26
N GLU A 21 -8.35 -30.29 -16.48
CA GLU A 21 -8.68 -31.45 -17.31
C GLU A 21 -9.90 -32.20 -16.72
N LYS A 22 -10.75 -32.80 -17.56
CA LYS A 22 -11.97 -33.54 -17.14
C LYS A 22 -13.03 -32.75 -16.32
N ALA A 23 -12.87 -31.44 -16.11
CA ALA A 23 -13.87 -30.58 -15.44
C ALA A 23 -15.24 -30.49 -16.14
N GLY A 24 -15.34 -30.90 -17.42
CA GLY A 24 -16.60 -30.87 -18.20
C GLY A 24 -16.67 -29.79 -19.29
N LYS A 25 -15.55 -29.13 -19.63
CA LYS A 25 -15.47 -28.08 -20.66
C LYS A 25 -16.05 -28.50 -22.02
N LYS A 26 -15.59 -29.66 -22.56
CA LYS A 26 -16.10 -30.22 -23.82
C LYS A 26 -17.59 -30.57 -23.73
N THR A 27 -18.03 -31.16 -22.61
CA THR A 27 -19.43 -31.53 -22.38
C THR A 27 -20.36 -30.32 -22.47
N ASN A 28 -19.97 -29.18 -21.89
CA ASN A 28 -20.71 -27.92 -22.02
C ASN A 28 -20.85 -27.47 -23.47
N LEU A 29 -19.74 -27.40 -24.22
CA LEU A 29 -19.76 -26.97 -25.62
C LEU A 29 -20.57 -27.93 -26.51
N ASN A 30 -20.41 -29.24 -26.34
CA ASN A 30 -21.19 -30.25 -27.06
C ASN A 30 -22.69 -30.11 -26.77
N TRP A 31 -23.08 -29.92 -25.50
CA TRP A 31 -24.49 -29.78 -25.14
C TRP A 31 -25.11 -28.49 -25.70
N ILE A 32 -24.42 -27.35 -25.62
CA ILE A 32 -24.87 -26.09 -26.26
C ILE A 32 -24.98 -26.29 -27.78
N TYR A 33 -24.01 -26.97 -28.39
CA TYR A 33 -24.03 -27.29 -29.82
C TYR A 33 -25.23 -28.17 -30.18
N GLU A 34 -25.52 -29.24 -29.44
CA GLU A 34 -26.64 -30.14 -29.69
C GLU A 34 -28.00 -29.42 -29.58
N GLN A 35 -28.22 -28.67 -28.49
CA GLN A 35 -29.47 -27.93 -28.25
C GLN A 35 -29.67 -26.73 -29.19
N THR A 36 -28.62 -26.23 -29.85
CA THR A 36 -28.74 -25.11 -30.80
C THR A 36 -29.28 -25.61 -32.16
N PRO A 37 -30.28 -24.93 -32.77
CA PRO A 37 -30.76 -25.26 -34.12
C PRO A 37 -29.65 -25.15 -35.19
N SER A 38 -29.72 -25.98 -36.23
CA SER A 38 -28.75 -25.98 -37.35
C SER A 38 -28.66 -24.65 -38.11
N SER A 39 -29.69 -23.79 -38.03
CA SER A 39 -29.69 -22.43 -38.57
C SER A 39 -28.98 -21.38 -37.69
N ARG A 40 -28.53 -21.75 -36.48
CA ARG A 40 -27.89 -20.85 -35.50
C ARG A 40 -26.51 -21.31 -35.00
N LYS A 41 -25.90 -22.31 -35.65
CA LYS A 41 -24.55 -22.80 -35.32
C LYS A 41 -23.71 -23.04 -36.57
N SER A 42 -22.41 -22.77 -36.49
CA SER A 42 -21.43 -23.36 -37.44
C SER A 42 -21.34 -24.88 -37.21
N PRO A 43 -20.71 -25.65 -38.11
CA PRO A 43 -20.20 -26.98 -37.75
C PRO A 43 -19.28 -26.89 -36.52
N LEU A 44 -19.30 -27.92 -35.67
CA LEU A 44 -18.34 -28.08 -34.57
C LEU A 44 -16.97 -28.44 -35.16
N GLN A 45 -15.92 -27.74 -34.74
CA GLN A 45 -14.54 -27.99 -35.18
C GLN A 45 -13.70 -28.48 -34.00
N GLU A 46 -13.06 -29.63 -34.18
CA GLU A 46 -12.05 -30.18 -33.26
C GLU A 46 -10.68 -30.00 -33.92
N GLU A 47 -9.85 -29.12 -33.37
CA GLU A 47 -8.51 -28.83 -33.90
C GLU A 47 -7.44 -29.45 -32.99
N LYS A 48 -6.35 -29.92 -33.60
CA LYS A 48 -5.21 -30.53 -32.89
C LYS A 48 -3.94 -29.71 -33.09
N LEU A 49 -3.73 -28.76 -32.20
CA LEU A 49 -2.54 -27.90 -32.13
C LEU A 49 -1.55 -28.49 -31.12
N GLU A 50 -0.33 -28.79 -31.57
CA GLU A 50 0.81 -29.20 -30.71
C GLU A 50 0.45 -30.30 -29.68
N MET A 51 -0.19 -31.37 -30.18
CA MET A 51 -0.71 -32.52 -29.43
C MET A 51 -1.89 -32.26 -28.46
N GLN A 52 -2.37 -31.02 -28.34
CA GLN A 52 -3.55 -30.68 -27.55
C GLN A 52 -4.81 -30.54 -28.42
N GLN A 53 -5.99 -30.81 -27.84
CA GLN A 53 -7.28 -30.73 -28.53
C GLN A 53 -8.03 -29.47 -28.09
N THR A 54 -8.33 -28.59 -29.05
CA THR A 54 -9.23 -27.45 -28.87
C THR A 54 -10.58 -27.74 -29.54
N PHE A 55 -11.66 -27.31 -28.89
CA PHE A 55 -13.02 -27.45 -29.40
C PHE A 55 -13.63 -26.07 -29.55
N PHE A 56 -14.13 -25.73 -30.75
CA PHE A 56 -14.82 -24.47 -30.98
C PHE A 56 -15.95 -24.55 -32.01
N PHE A 57 -16.91 -23.64 -31.88
CA PHE A 57 -17.94 -23.36 -32.88
C PHE A 57 -18.49 -21.93 -32.72
N GLU A 58 -19.11 -21.41 -33.78
CA GLU A 58 -19.83 -20.13 -33.74
C GLU A 58 -21.29 -20.37 -33.35
N TYR A 59 -21.74 -19.71 -32.28
CA TYR A 59 -23.12 -19.65 -31.83
C TYR A 59 -23.75 -18.31 -32.21
N LEU A 60 -24.86 -18.34 -32.96
CA LEU A 60 -25.66 -17.15 -33.24
C LEU A 60 -26.69 -16.96 -32.13
N ALA A 61 -26.57 -15.84 -31.40
CA ALA A 61 -27.48 -15.48 -30.34
C ALA A 61 -28.91 -15.24 -30.88
N GLU A 62 -29.90 -15.26 -29.98
CA GLU A 62 -31.28 -15.07 -30.38
C GLU A 62 -31.53 -13.67 -30.98
N PRO A 63 -32.49 -13.50 -31.91
CA PRO A 63 -32.78 -12.19 -32.51
C PRO A 63 -33.20 -11.10 -31.50
N SER A 64 -33.65 -11.51 -30.31
CA SER A 64 -33.93 -10.68 -29.13
C SER A 64 -32.67 -10.15 -28.44
N PHE A 65 -31.55 -10.87 -28.52
CA PHE A 65 -30.29 -10.53 -27.88
C PHE A 65 -29.40 -9.70 -28.82
N GLN A 66 -29.61 -8.38 -28.77
CA GLN A 66 -28.84 -7.40 -29.54
C GLN A 66 -27.97 -6.53 -28.63
N ILE A 67 -26.84 -6.05 -29.15
CA ILE A 67 -25.96 -5.07 -28.50
C ILE A 67 -25.89 -3.86 -29.44
N ALA A 68 -26.24 -2.67 -28.96
CA ALA A 68 -26.32 -1.44 -29.77
C ALA A 68 -27.12 -1.59 -31.10
N GLY A 69 -28.18 -2.41 -31.11
CA GLY A 69 -28.99 -2.69 -32.31
C GLY A 69 -28.33 -3.61 -33.35
N MET A 70 -27.18 -4.20 -33.04
CA MET A 70 -26.48 -5.17 -33.87
C MET A 70 -26.73 -6.60 -33.39
N LYS A 71 -26.68 -7.55 -34.33
CA LYS A 71 -26.77 -9.00 -34.03
C LYS A 71 -25.48 -9.48 -33.35
N VAL A 72 -25.57 -10.49 -32.51
CA VAL A 72 -24.42 -11.01 -31.76
C VAL A 72 -24.08 -12.44 -32.21
N LYS A 73 -22.84 -12.62 -32.68
CA LYS A 73 -22.20 -13.92 -32.90
C LYS A 73 -21.22 -14.18 -31.75
N CYS A 74 -21.19 -15.41 -31.27
CA CYS A 74 -20.39 -15.81 -30.11
C CYS A 74 -19.50 -16.99 -30.51
N ASN A 75 -18.20 -16.77 -30.58
CA ASN A 75 -17.24 -17.82 -30.91
C ASN A 75 -16.88 -18.49 -29.59
N LEU A 76 -17.50 -19.65 -29.35
CA LEU A 76 -17.34 -20.43 -28.12
C LEU A 76 -16.17 -21.40 -28.32
N PHE A 77 -15.17 -21.33 -27.44
CA PHE A 77 -14.01 -22.22 -27.52
C PHE A 77 -13.58 -22.71 -26.13
N SER A 78 -12.86 -23.83 -26.07
CA SER A 78 -12.28 -24.34 -24.82
C SER A 78 -10.80 -24.66 -24.95
N ILE A 79 -10.07 -24.40 -23.86
CA ILE A 79 -8.62 -24.56 -23.72
C ILE A 79 -8.35 -25.27 -22.38
N SER A 80 -7.34 -26.14 -22.34
CA SER A 80 -6.88 -26.82 -21.11
C SER A 80 -5.72 -26.07 -20.45
N MET A 81 -5.51 -26.32 -19.16
CA MET A 81 -4.43 -25.70 -18.37
C MET A 81 -3.05 -25.91 -19.00
N ASP A 82 -2.80 -27.10 -19.53
CA ASP A 82 -1.55 -27.48 -20.20
C ASP A 82 -1.25 -26.65 -21.46
N ALA A 83 -2.22 -25.92 -22.03
CA ALA A 83 -2.01 -25.05 -23.17
C ALA A 83 -1.32 -23.73 -22.77
N LEU A 84 -1.42 -23.30 -21.51
CA LEU A 84 -0.86 -22.04 -21.03
C LEU A 84 0.68 -22.03 -21.03
N SER A 85 1.34 -23.17 -21.25
CA SER A 85 2.79 -23.25 -21.49
C SER A 85 3.21 -23.04 -22.95
N SER A 86 2.25 -22.85 -23.88
CA SER A 86 2.51 -22.75 -25.32
C SER A 86 2.44 -21.31 -25.86
N ASP A 87 3.30 -20.98 -26.83
CA ASP A 87 3.35 -19.66 -27.46
C ASP A 87 2.09 -19.33 -28.29
N TRP A 88 1.33 -20.33 -28.75
CA TRP A 88 0.11 -20.09 -29.52
C TRP A 88 -1.08 -19.67 -28.65
N ALA A 89 -1.14 -20.10 -27.38
CA ALA A 89 -2.25 -19.79 -26.47
C ALA A 89 -2.44 -18.28 -26.28
N GLY A 90 -1.34 -17.51 -26.28
CA GLY A 90 -1.37 -16.05 -26.20
C GLY A 90 -2.20 -15.40 -27.30
N LYS A 91 -2.06 -15.86 -28.55
CA LYS A 91 -2.79 -15.33 -29.72
C LYS A 91 -4.28 -15.69 -29.72
N TYR A 92 -4.65 -16.82 -29.12
CA TYR A 92 -6.05 -17.22 -28.99
C TYR A 92 -6.76 -16.44 -27.88
N LEU A 93 -6.07 -16.23 -26.76
CA LEU A 93 -6.54 -15.42 -25.62
C LEU A 93 -6.47 -13.91 -25.89
N GLU A 94 -5.69 -13.46 -26.88
CA GLU A 94 -5.68 -12.06 -27.32
C GLU A 94 -7.07 -11.61 -27.81
N GLY A 95 -7.54 -10.48 -27.28
CA GLY A 95 -8.83 -9.90 -27.66
C GLY A 95 -10.05 -10.65 -27.11
N ILE A 96 -9.90 -11.58 -26.16
CA ILE A 96 -11.00 -12.25 -25.46
C ILE A 96 -12.02 -11.25 -24.87
N ASP A 97 -13.31 -11.63 -24.84
CA ASP A 97 -14.39 -10.77 -24.35
C ASP A 97 -15.06 -11.29 -23.09
N GLY A 98 -15.03 -12.61 -22.83
CA GLY A 98 -15.56 -13.22 -21.62
C GLY A 98 -15.03 -14.63 -21.34
N ILE A 99 -15.04 -15.02 -20.07
CA ILE A 99 -14.52 -16.30 -19.57
C ILE A 99 -15.56 -16.98 -18.68
N VAL A 100 -15.82 -18.26 -18.96
CA VAL A 100 -16.52 -19.20 -18.08
C VAL A 100 -15.47 -20.13 -17.48
N PHE A 101 -15.30 -20.08 -16.16
CA PHE A 101 -14.39 -20.96 -15.43
C PHE A 101 -15.16 -22.15 -14.87
N VAL A 102 -15.01 -23.31 -15.54
CA VAL A 102 -15.69 -24.57 -15.21
C VAL A 102 -14.88 -25.33 -14.17
N VAL A 103 -15.46 -25.49 -12.99
CA VAL A 103 -14.84 -26.12 -11.82
C VAL A 103 -15.41 -27.50 -11.62
N ASP A 104 -14.52 -28.44 -11.31
CA ASP A 104 -14.89 -29.80 -10.93
C ASP A 104 -15.22 -29.85 -9.43
N SER A 105 -16.46 -30.18 -9.06
CA SER A 105 -16.92 -30.13 -7.67
C SER A 105 -16.43 -31.25 -6.74
N HIS A 106 -15.61 -32.20 -7.21
CA HIS A 106 -15.01 -33.22 -6.33
C HIS A 106 -14.03 -32.58 -5.33
N GLU A 107 -14.06 -33.00 -4.05
CA GLU A 107 -13.10 -32.55 -3.01
C GLU A 107 -11.64 -32.65 -3.48
N LYS A 108 -11.28 -33.79 -4.08
CA LYS A 108 -9.93 -34.09 -4.61
C LYS A 108 -9.47 -33.20 -5.75
N SER A 109 -10.38 -32.44 -6.37
CA SER A 109 -10.07 -31.52 -7.47
C SER A 109 -9.87 -30.08 -7.00
N LEU A 110 -10.21 -29.74 -5.75
CA LEU A 110 -10.20 -28.36 -5.24
C LEU A 110 -8.84 -27.67 -5.41
N SER A 111 -7.75 -28.31 -5.01
CA SER A 111 -6.38 -27.81 -5.18
C SER A 111 -6.07 -27.46 -6.63
N ASN A 112 -6.44 -28.35 -7.55
CA ASN A 112 -6.11 -28.23 -8.97
C ASN A 112 -7.01 -27.17 -9.65
N ASN A 113 -8.27 -27.02 -9.20
CA ASN A 113 -9.15 -25.94 -9.64
C ASN A 113 -8.57 -24.56 -9.23
N ILE A 114 -8.04 -24.44 -8.01
CA ILE A 114 -7.36 -23.23 -7.52
C ILE A 114 -6.08 -22.95 -8.31
N GLU A 115 -5.25 -23.97 -8.53
CA GLU A 115 -4.03 -23.87 -9.34
C GLU A 115 -4.32 -23.42 -10.78
N ALA A 116 -5.35 -23.97 -11.42
CA ALA A 116 -5.78 -23.56 -12.74
C ALA A 116 -6.26 -22.10 -12.80
N LEU A 117 -6.90 -21.60 -11.73
CA LEU A 117 -7.34 -20.20 -11.66
C LEU A 117 -6.12 -19.26 -11.56
N PHE A 118 -5.13 -19.59 -10.72
CA PHE A 118 -3.88 -18.84 -10.63
C PHE A 118 -3.04 -18.92 -11.91
N ALA A 119 -3.00 -20.07 -12.58
CA ALA A 119 -2.32 -20.23 -13.87
C ALA A 119 -2.95 -19.32 -14.94
N LEU A 120 -4.29 -19.25 -14.99
CA LEU A 120 -5.02 -18.34 -15.89
C LEU A 120 -4.78 -16.86 -15.54
N GLU A 121 -4.85 -16.47 -14.26
CA GLU A 121 -4.57 -15.08 -13.84
C GLU A 121 -3.14 -14.66 -14.22
N ASN A 122 -2.14 -15.49 -13.91
CA ASN A 122 -0.75 -15.21 -14.20
C ASN A 122 -0.48 -15.11 -15.72
N PHE A 123 -1.01 -16.06 -16.51
CA PHE A 123 -0.83 -16.03 -17.97
C PHE A 123 -1.43 -14.78 -18.62
N LEU A 124 -2.68 -14.45 -18.26
CA LEU A 124 -3.36 -13.26 -18.79
C LEU A 124 -2.62 -11.98 -18.38
N LYS A 125 -2.19 -11.88 -17.12
CA LYS A 125 -1.42 -10.75 -16.58
C LYS A 125 -0.05 -10.58 -17.26
N GLU A 126 0.60 -11.65 -17.69
CA GLU A 126 1.88 -11.58 -18.40
C GLU A 126 1.72 -11.25 -19.89
N LYS A 127 0.71 -11.82 -20.56
CA LYS A 127 0.61 -11.79 -22.04
C LYS A 127 -0.46 -10.84 -22.61
N THR A 128 -1.52 -10.48 -21.88
CA THR A 128 -2.69 -9.80 -22.47
C THR A 128 -3.35 -8.70 -21.62
N SER A 129 -3.92 -9.02 -20.45
CA SER A 129 -4.78 -8.12 -19.64
C SER A 129 -5.03 -8.69 -18.24
N SER A 130 -5.54 -7.90 -17.29
CA SER A 130 -5.95 -8.45 -15.98
C SER A 130 -7.18 -9.36 -16.13
N LEU A 131 -7.20 -10.49 -15.41
CA LEU A 131 -8.38 -11.34 -15.31
C LEU A 131 -9.59 -10.57 -14.73
N ALA A 132 -9.35 -9.59 -13.86
CA ALA A 132 -10.39 -8.73 -13.30
C ALA A 132 -11.03 -7.77 -14.32
N ASP A 133 -10.32 -7.42 -15.40
CA ASP A 133 -10.87 -6.58 -16.48
C ASP A 133 -11.81 -7.38 -17.39
N ILE A 134 -11.71 -8.71 -17.40
CA ILE A 134 -12.45 -9.59 -18.30
C ILE A 134 -13.71 -10.10 -17.59
N PRO A 135 -14.91 -10.00 -18.21
CA PRO A 135 -16.12 -10.65 -17.74
C PRO A 135 -15.92 -12.13 -17.38
N LEU A 136 -15.85 -12.42 -16.08
CA LEU A 136 -15.70 -13.76 -15.52
C LEU A 136 -17.00 -14.26 -14.88
N ILE A 137 -17.29 -15.55 -15.00
CA ILE A 137 -18.31 -16.29 -14.23
C ILE A 137 -17.78 -17.68 -13.91
N PHE A 138 -18.14 -18.21 -12.74
CA PHE A 138 -17.82 -19.57 -12.32
C PHE A 138 -18.98 -20.53 -12.60
N GLN A 139 -18.64 -21.77 -12.96
CA GLN A 139 -19.60 -22.86 -13.08
C GLN A 139 -19.18 -23.99 -12.15
N TRP A 140 -19.94 -24.19 -11.07
CA TRP A 140 -19.80 -25.31 -10.15
C TRP A 140 -20.38 -26.56 -10.83
N ASN A 141 -19.53 -27.30 -11.53
CA ASN A 141 -19.95 -28.41 -12.38
C ASN A 141 -19.73 -29.77 -11.68
N LYS A 142 -20.58 -30.73 -12.05
CA LYS A 142 -20.69 -32.05 -11.40
C LYS A 142 -21.30 -31.98 -9.99
N GLN A 143 -22.29 -31.13 -9.78
CA GLN A 143 -23.05 -31.05 -8.53
C GLN A 143 -23.99 -32.27 -8.30
N ASP A 144 -23.98 -33.25 -9.22
CA ASP A 144 -24.69 -34.53 -9.16
C ASP A 144 -23.92 -35.65 -8.41
N ILE A 145 -22.64 -35.45 -8.09
CA ILE A 145 -21.81 -36.45 -7.38
C ILE A 145 -22.07 -36.43 -5.86
N ALA A 146 -21.87 -37.58 -5.20
CA ALA A 146 -22.11 -37.71 -3.76
C ALA A 146 -21.03 -37.04 -2.87
N ASP A 147 -19.83 -36.81 -3.41
CA ASP A 147 -18.70 -36.11 -2.78
C ASP A 147 -18.52 -34.67 -3.33
N ALA A 148 -19.63 -34.03 -3.69
CA ALA A 148 -19.64 -32.65 -4.15
C ALA A 148 -19.32 -31.69 -3.00
N ILE A 149 -18.29 -30.86 -3.18
CA ILE A 149 -18.08 -29.67 -2.36
C ILE A 149 -19.32 -28.77 -2.49
N SER A 150 -19.80 -28.22 -1.37
CA SER A 150 -20.99 -27.37 -1.39
C SER A 150 -20.76 -26.10 -2.24
N PRO A 151 -21.82 -25.54 -2.87
CA PRO A 151 -21.74 -24.27 -3.59
C PRO A 151 -21.18 -23.12 -2.76
N GLU A 152 -21.47 -23.11 -1.46
CA GLU A 152 -21.04 -22.14 -0.48
C GLU A 152 -19.54 -22.27 -0.18
N ASP A 153 -19.04 -23.50 -0.04
CA ASP A 153 -17.61 -23.79 0.12
C ASP A 153 -16.84 -23.45 -1.17
N LEU A 154 -17.33 -23.85 -2.35
CA LEU A 154 -16.72 -23.48 -3.64
C LEU A 154 -16.65 -21.96 -3.84
N ASN A 155 -17.69 -21.22 -3.41
CA ASN A 155 -17.66 -19.76 -3.39
C ASN A 155 -16.58 -19.20 -2.47
N ARG A 156 -16.40 -19.79 -1.27
CA ARG A 156 -15.41 -19.32 -0.30
C ARG A 156 -13.96 -19.62 -0.74
N GLU A 157 -13.70 -20.83 -1.24
CA GLU A 157 -12.33 -21.28 -1.54
C GLU A 157 -11.83 -20.83 -2.94
N ILE A 158 -12.71 -20.65 -3.93
CA ILE A 158 -12.32 -20.33 -5.32
C ILE A 158 -12.77 -18.93 -5.77
N ASN A 159 -13.96 -18.48 -5.40
CA ASN A 159 -14.59 -17.28 -6.00
C ASN A 159 -14.15 -15.95 -5.35
N ALA A 160 -12.83 -15.74 -5.23
CA ALA A 160 -12.25 -14.52 -4.66
C ALA A 160 -12.68 -13.22 -5.38
N TYR A 161 -13.09 -13.31 -6.65
CA TYR A 161 -13.61 -12.19 -7.45
C TYR A 161 -15.12 -11.93 -7.28
N GLN A 162 -15.82 -12.65 -6.39
CA GLN A 162 -17.27 -12.56 -6.15
C GLN A 162 -18.11 -12.54 -7.45
N CYS A 163 -17.65 -13.27 -8.47
CA CYS A 163 -18.33 -13.34 -9.76
C CYS A 163 -19.57 -14.24 -9.69
N PRO A 164 -20.56 -14.08 -10.59
CA PRO A 164 -21.72 -14.97 -10.63
C PRO A 164 -21.25 -16.42 -10.76
N ALA A 165 -21.69 -17.26 -9.83
CA ALA A 165 -21.42 -18.69 -9.80
C ALA A 165 -22.72 -19.45 -10.05
N ILE A 166 -22.68 -20.47 -10.92
CA ILE A 166 -23.86 -21.23 -11.34
C ILE A 166 -23.63 -22.73 -11.14
N LEU A 167 -24.58 -23.36 -10.45
CA LEU A 167 -24.68 -24.81 -10.30
C LEU A 167 -24.93 -25.46 -11.65
N ALA A 168 -24.20 -26.53 -11.95
CA ALA A 168 -24.36 -27.26 -13.19
C ALA A 168 -24.11 -28.76 -13.06
N CYS A 169 -24.80 -29.51 -13.91
CA CYS A 169 -24.53 -30.90 -14.22
C CYS A 169 -24.41 -31.00 -15.74
N ALA A 170 -23.17 -30.91 -16.26
CA ALA A 170 -22.93 -30.81 -17.70
C ALA A 170 -23.43 -32.02 -18.51
N THR A 171 -23.69 -33.16 -17.85
CA THR A 171 -24.24 -34.38 -18.43
C THR A 171 -25.78 -34.37 -18.51
N SER A 172 -26.48 -33.70 -17.58
CA SER A 172 -27.94 -33.52 -17.66
C SER A 172 -28.34 -32.29 -18.50
N GLY A 173 -27.44 -31.30 -18.60
CA GLY A 173 -27.73 -29.99 -19.21
C GLY A 173 -28.07 -28.91 -18.20
N GLU A 174 -28.20 -29.24 -16.92
CA GLU A 174 -28.56 -28.28 -15.88
C GLU A 174 -27.47 -27.21 -15.71
N GLY A 175 -27.90 -25.96 -15.53
CA GLY A 175 -27.03 -24.79 -15.39
C GLY A 175 -26.49 -24.22 -16.71
N ILE A 176 -26.31 -25.02 -17.75
CA ILE A 176 -25.50 -24.65 -18.94
C ILE A 176 -26.04 -23.40 -19.66
N TRP A 177 -27.33 -23.35 -20.00
CA TRP A 177 -27.93 -22.15 -20.62
C TRP A 177 -27.83 -20.92 -19.71
N LYS A 178 -28.10 -21.09 -18.40
CA LYS A 178 -28.03 -20.02 -17.40
C LYS A 178 -26.62 -19.45 -17.29
N THR A 179 -25.59 -20.29 -17.39
CA THR A 179 -24.18 -19.88 -17.48
C THR A 179 -23.94 -19.04 -18.72
N LEU A 180 -24.33 -19.54 -19.91
CA LEU A 180 -24.11 -18.85 -21.18
C LEU A 180 -24.84 -17.49 -21.24
N GLU A 181 -26.10 -17.43 -20.79
CA GLU A 181 -26.86 -16.18 -20.68
C GLU A 181 -26.20 -15.18 -19.71
N THR A 182 -25.68 -15.67 -18.59
CA THR A 182 -25.06 -14.81 -17.56
C THR A 182 -23.74 -14.21 -18.04
N ILE A 183 -22.89 -14.98 -18.72
CA ILE A 183 -21.68 -14.42 -19.34
C ILE A 183 -22.05 -13.43 -20.45
N LEU A 184 -22.98 -13.79 -21.34
CA LEU A 184 -23.42 -12.90 -22.43
C LEU A 184 -23.98 -11.58 -21.89
N LYS A 185 -24.75 -11.60 -20.80
CA LYS A 185 -25.26 -10.38 -20.14
C LYS A 185 -24.14 -9.53 -19.54
N LYS A 186 -23.15 -10.13 -18.87
CA LYS A 186 -21.95 -9.39 -18.39
C LYS A 186 -21.18 -8.74 -19.55
N VAL A 187 -20.91 -9.49 -20.62
CA VAL A 187 -20.16 -9.01 -21.78
C VAL A 187 -20.92 -7.89 -22.50
N LYS A 188 -22.23 -8.05 -22.71
CA LYS A 188 -23.12 -7.02 -23.27
C LYS A 188 -23.03 -5.71 -22.48
N ASN A 189 -23.16 -5.75 -21.16
CA ASN A 189 -23.07 -4.54 -20.33
C ASN A 189 -21.71 -3.84 -20.53
N LYS A 190 -20.59 -4.58 -20.47
CA LYS A 190 -19.25 -4.03 -20.68
C LYS A 190 -19.10 -3.37 -22.06
N VAL A 191 -19.55 -4.03 -23.12
CA VAL A 191 -19.45 -3.52 -24.51
C VAL A 191 -20.33 -2.28 -24.71
N GLN A 192 -21.53 -2.23 -24.12
CA GLN A 192 -22.40 -1.04 -24.19
C GLN A 192 -21.75 0.17 -23.52
N THR A 193 -21.28 0.04 -22.27
CA THR A 193 -20.61 1.13 -21.56
C THR A 193 -19.34 1.60 -22.28
N GLN A 194 -18.60 0.70 -22.94
CA GLN A 194 -17.45 1.09 -23.76
C GLN A 194 -17.84 1.95 -24.98
N LEU A 195 -18.97 1.64 -25.64
CA LEU A 195 -19.49 2.40 -26.78
C LEU A 195 -20.02 3.79 -26.36
N GLU A 196 -20.77 3.85 -25.26
CA GLU A 196 -21.30 5.09 -24.67
C GLU A 196 -20.18 6.07 -24.28
N ILE A 197 -19.03 5.55 -23.80
CA ILE A 197 -17.86 6.36 -23.45
C ILE A 197 -17.12 6.91 -24.69
N SER A 198 -17.12 6.19 -25.83
CA SER A 198 -16.60 6.75 -27.09
C SER A 198 -17.45 7.91 -27.59
N ASP A 199 -18.77 7.72 -27.69
CA ASP A 199 -19.70 8.75 -28.19
C ASP A 199 -19.63 10.03 -27.32
N THR A 200 -19.51 9.87 -26.00
CA THR A 200 -19.35 11.00 -25.07
C THR A 200 -18.02 11.76 -25.30
N LYS A 201 -16.93 11.05 -25.59
CA LYS A 201 -15.60 11.67 -25.85
C LYS A 201 -15.51 12.37 -27.21
N GLU A 202 -16.30 11.97 -28.20
CA GLU A 202 -16.40 12.71 -29.45
C GLU A 202 -17.25 13.98 -29.30
N ASN A 203 -18.38 13.90 -28.58
CA ASN A 203 -19.21 15.08 -28.28
C ASN A 203 -18.48 16.15 -27.45
N LEU A 204 -17.68 15.76 -26.45
CA LEU A 204 -16.92 16.72 -25.63
C LEU A 204 -15.90 17.53 -26.47
N LYS A 205 -15.27 16.91 -27.49
CA LYS A 205 -14.35 17.61 -28.40
C LYS A 205 -15.02 18.66 -29.30
N VAL A 206 -16.35 18.64 -29.42
CA VAL A 206 -17.13 19.61 -30.20
C VAL A 206 -17.51 20.84 -29.35
N GLN A 207 -17.34 20.80 -28.03
CA GLN A 207 -17.65 21.94 -27.14
C GLN A 207 -16.43 22.80 -26.78
N GLU A 208 -15.20 22.31 -26.98
CA GLU A 208 -13.96 23.05 -26.67
C GLU A 208 -13.52 24.03 -27.78
N SER A 209 -14.25 24.15 -28.89
CA SER A 209 -13.88 25.00 -30.05
C SER A 209 -14.31 26.47 -29.99
N ASP A 210 -15.24 26.83 -29.10
CA ASP A 210 -16.11 28.00 -29.32
C ASP A 210 -15.81 29.21 -28.41
N PHE A 211 -14.69 29.23 -27.68
CA PHE A 211 -14.28 30.38 -26.84
C PHE A 211 -12.79 30.74 -26.98
N GLU A 212 -12.50 31.86 -27.64
CA GLU A 212 -11.16 32.43 -27.78
C GLU A 212 -11.20 33.96 -27.58
N ILE A 213 -10.45 34.50 -26.61
CA ILE A 213 -10.22 35.95 -26.41
C ILE A 213 -8.73 36.18 -26.09
N ASP A 214 -8.17 37.26 -26.63
CA ASP A 214 -6.75 37.42 -26.95
C ASP A 214 -5.95 38.39 -26.04
N ARG A 215 -4.62 38.17 -25.95
CA ARG A 215 -3.47 39.08 -25.66
C ARG A 215 -2.35 38.37 -24.88
N PRO A 216 -1.05 38.74 -25.06
CA PRO A 216 -0.35 38.95 -26.32
C PRO A 216 1.01 38.19 -26.36
N SER A 217 1.57 37.96 -27.55
CA SER A 217 2.74 37.08 -27.72
C SER A 217 4.12 37.71 -27.45
N LEU A 218 5.08 36.91 -26.97
CA LEU A 218 6.47 36.92 -27.46
C LEU A 218 7.12 35.53 -27.33
N LYS A 219 8.13 35.26 -28.17
CA LYS A 219 8.52 33.90 -28.59
C LYS A 219 9.87 33.43 -28.03
N ILE A 220 9.97 32.15 -27.69
CA ILE A 220 11.23 31.38 -27.74
C ILE A 220 10.97 30.11 -28.57
N THR A 221 11.91 29.75 -29.44
CA THR A 221 11.73 28.73 -30.49
C THR A 221 12.56 27.48 -30.22
N THR A 222 11.94 26.30 -30.34
CA THR A 222 12.65 25.02 -30.52
C THR A 222 11.98 24.16 -31.60
N GLN A 223 12.23 24.50 -32.88
CA GLN A 223 11.95 23.58 -33.98
C GLN A 223 13.03 22.49 -34.02
N LEU A 224 12.63 21.21 -33.87
CA LEU A 224 13.52 20.07 -34.08
C LEU A 224 13.58 19.68 -35.58
N PRO A 225 14.75 19.30 -36.15
CA PRO A 225 14.91 19.27 -37.61
C PRO A 225 14.33 18.01 -38.27
N LYS A 226 13.52 18.20 -39.33
CA LYS A 226 12.98 17.13 -40.19
C LYS A 226 14.06 16.49 -41.10
N LYS A 227 15.09 15.85 -40.53
CA LYS A 227 16.22 15.27 -41.29
C LYS A 227 16.49 13.77 -41.09
N TRP A 228 15.73 13.08 -40.23
CA TRP A 228 15.97 11.68 -39.82
C TRP A 228 14.81 10.72 -40.13
N LEU A 229 14.14 10.88 -41.28
CA LEU A 229 13.10 9.97 -41.76
C LEU A 229 13.17 9.78 -43.28
N LYS A 230 13.81 8.70 -43.75
CA LYS A 230 13.54 8.04 -45.06
C LYS A 230 14.33 6.74 -45.31
N LYS A 231 13.60 5.74 -45.82
CA LYS A 231 14.00 4.58 -46.66
C LYS A 231 15.00 3.53 -46.13
N THR A 232 14.49 2.32 -45.87
CA THR A 232 15.19 1.03 -46.08
C THR A 232 14.24 -0.07 -46.62
N LYS A 233 14.07 -0.08 -47.94
CA LYS A 233 13.77 -1.23 -48.83
C LYS A 233 14.24 -0.79 -50.22
N SER A 234 14.83 -1.64 -51.08
CA SER A 234 15.13 -3.08 -51.00
C SER A 234 16.27 -3.39 -51.99
N LEU A 235 16.96 -4.53 -51.86
CA LEU A 235 17.88 -5.06 -52.88
C LEU A 235 18.03 -6.58 -52.72
N GLU A 236 18.19 -7.29 -53.82
CA GLU A 236 18.15 -8.76 -53.92
C GLU A 236 19.04 -9.23 -55.09
N ILE A 237 19.70 -10.40 -54.96
CA ILE A 237 20.18 -11.27 -56.06
C ILE A 237 21.39 -10.70 -56.89
N PRO A 238 22.33 -11.53 -57.44
CA PRO A 238 22.33 -12.99 -57.67
C PRO A 238 23.45 -13.81 -56.98
N GLY A 239 23.41 -15.13 -57.19
CA GLY A 239 24.38 -16.15 -56.69
C GLY A 239 25.72 -16.21 -57.45
N SER A 240 26.45 -17.33 -57.55
CA SER A 240 26.16 -18.78 -57.32
C SER A 240 27.51 -19.54 -57.12
N LEU A 241 27.66 -20.85 -56.82
CA LEU A 241 27.18 -22.08 -57.49
C LEU A 241 27.36 -23.35 -56.61
N GLN A 242 26.43 -24.32 -56.73
CA GLN A 242 26.63 -25.80 -56.78
C GLN A 242 27.17 -26.55 -55.52
N GLN A 243 26.81 -27.83 -55.24
CA GLN A 243 25.97 -28.82 -55.96
C GLN A 243 25.43 -29.94 -55.02
N LYS A 244 24.21 -30.49 -55.32
CA LYS A 244 23.70 -31.90 -55.22
C LYS A 244 23.97 -32.76 -53.95
N GLU A 245 23.14 -33.72 -53.50
CA GLU A 245 21.86 -34.41 -53.88
C GLU A 245 21.13 -34.76 -52.52
N GLU A 246 19.80 -34.89 -52.35
CA GLU A 246 18.81 -35.89 -52.88
C GLU A 246 19.17 -37.37 -52.53
N GLU A 247 18.28 -38.26 -52.02
CA GLU A 247 16.87 -38.15 -51.55
C GLU A 247 16.43 -39.40 -50.70
N GLN A 248 15.17 -39.42 -50.22
CA GLN A 248 14.28 -40.58 -49.91
C GLN A 248 14.39 -41.48 -48.63
N ASN A 249 13.37 -41.34 -47.77
CA ASN A 249 12.37 -42.35 -47.32
C ASN A 249 12.75 -43.83 -47.05
N SER A 250 12.35 -44.37 -45.88
CA SER A 250 11.10 -45.19 -45.69
C SER A 250 11.11 -46.19 -44.49
N THR A 251 9.90 -46.43 -43.93
CA THR A 251 9.40 -47.64 -43.22
C THR A 251 10.17 -48.31 -42.06
N ALA A 252 9.43 -48.65 -40.99
CA ALA A 252 9.76 -49.71 -40.01
C ALA A 252 9.30 -51.09 -40.53
N PRO A 253 9.87 -52.22 -40.04
CA PRO A 253 9.31 -52.87 -38.84
C PRO A 253 10.34 -53.61 -37.94
N SER A 254 9.85 -54.22 -36.86
CA SER A 254 10.47 -55.29 -36.05
C SER A 254 10.13 -56.70 -36.65
N PRO A 255 10.44 -57.90 -36.08
CA PRO A 255 11.03 -58.21 -34.76
C PRO A 255 11.98 -59.47 -34.65
N LEU A 256 12.43 -59.79 -33.42
CA LEU A 256 12.97 -61.11 -32.94
C LEU A 256 14.25 -61.64 -33.67
N ASN A 257 15.01 -62.69 -33.29
CA ASN A 257 15.08 -63.73 -32.22
C ASN A 257 16.55 -64.27 -32.20
N THR A 258 17.20 -65.00 -31.27
CA THR A 258 17.07 -65.48 -29.85
C THR A 258 18.51 -65.96 -29.43
N ILE A 259 18.85 -66.48 -28.22
CA ILE A 259 18.69 -67.89 -27.76
C ILE A 259 19.34 -68.05 -26.35
N ARG A 260 18.59 -68.64 -25.37
CA ARG A 260 19.02 -69.53 -24.24
C ARG A 260 19.91 -69.02 -23.07
N ASP A 261 19.92 -69.62 -21.87
CA ASP A 261 19.24 -70.83 -21.31
C ASP A 261 18.97 -70.74 -19.77
N GLU A 262 18.01 -71.56 -19.26
CA GLU A 262 17.90 -72.29 -17.95
C GLU A 262 18.16 -71.59 -16.57
N SER A 263 17.56 -71.97 -15.40
CA SER A 263 16.46 -72.89 -14.99
C SER A 263 15.96 -72.64 -13.53
N ASN A 264 14.95 -73.40 -13.08
CA ASN A 264 14.26 -73.53 -11.75
C ASN A 264 15.15 -73.46 -10.45
N GLU A 265 14.66 -73.35 -9.19
CA GLU A 265 13.46 -73.95 -8.53
C GLU A 265 13.01 -73.23 -7.20
N GLU A 266 12.11 -73.83 -6.40
CA GLU A 266 11.39 -73.26 -5.22
C GLU A 266 12.21 -73.31 -3.87
N THR A 267 11.83 -72.84 -2.65
CA THR A 267 10.53 -72.60 -1.98
C THR A 267 10.61 -71.69 -0.70
N ILE A 268 9.58 -70.85 -0.47
CA ILE A 268 8.95 -70.34 0.80
C ILE A 268 9.65 -70.54 2.21
N LYS A 269 9.86 -69.49 3.06
CA LYS A 269 9.12 -69.16 4.36
C LYS A 269 9.69 -68.05 5.33
N TYR A 270 8.78 -67.20 5.84
CA TYR A 270 8.65 -66.37 7.08
C TYR A 270 9.79 -65.87 8.04
N SER A 271 9.81 -64.52 8.23
CA SER A 271 9.66 -63.68 9.47
C SER A 271 10.72 -63.48 10.60
N LEU A 272 10.82 -62.19 11.01
CA LEU A 272 11.10 -61.53 12.33
C LEU A 272 10.89 -62.38 13.62
N PRO A 273 11.45 -62.03 14.84
CA PRO A 273 11.73 -60.68 15.36
C PRO A 273 13.13 -60.50 16.07
N PRO A 274 13.31 -59.95 17.31
CA PRO A 274 13.70 -58.53 17.54
C PRO A 274 14.88 -58.28 18.55
N MET A 275 15.04 -57.00 18.92
CA MET A 275 15.57 -56.44 20.19
C MET A 275 17.06 -56.06 20.37
N GLU A 276 17.20 -54.82 20.86
CA GLU A 276 18.10 -54.30 21.90
C GLU A 276 19.58 -53.91 21.64
N MET A 277 19.94 -52.83 22.33
CA MET A 277 21.26 -52.20 22.56
C MET A 277 21.95 -52.93 23.76
N PRO A 278 23.20 -52.62 24.22
CA PRO A 278 23.99 -51.40 23.95
C PRO A 278 25.54 -51.55 23.85
N SER A 279 26.20 -50.39 23.69
CA SER A 279 27.47 -49.95 24.34
C SER A 279 28.81 -50.65 24.11
N GLU A 280 29.83 -49.79 23.87
CA GLU A 280 31.26 -49.92 24.25
C GLU A 280 32.13 -50.99 23.54
N LYS A 281 33.46 -50.82 23.39
CA LYS A 281 34.38 -49.66 23.16
C LYS A 281 35.79 -50.24 22.94
N ILE A 282 36.85 -49.40 22.90
CA ILE A 282 38.29 -49.75 22.74
C ILE A 282 38.63 -49.98 21.24
N GLU A 283 39.24 -49.03 20.52
CA GLU A 283 40.66 -48.59 20.56
C GLU A 283 41.60 -49.62 19.88
N GLU A 284 42.53 -49.27 18.99
CA GLU A 284 42.96 -47.97 18.45
C GLU A 284 43.65 -48.14 17.09
N GLU A 285 43.51 -47.18 16.15
CA GLU A 285 44.38 -47.04 14.97
C GLU A 285 44.90 -45.60 14.86
N THR A 286 46.23 -45.45 14.74
CA THR A 286 47.00 -44.21 14.45
C THR A 286 48.22 -44.63 13.61
N GLU A 287 48.88 -43.87 12.73
CA GLU A 287 48.96 -42.45 12.32
C GLU A 287 49.05 -42.36 10.76
N VAL A 288 48.93 -41.27 9.99
CA VAL A 288 48.48 -39.85 10.08
C VAL A 288 48.27 -39.41 8.61
N VAL A 289 47.08 -38.98 8.16
CA VAL A 289 46.52 -37.62 8.18
C VAL A 289 47.37 -36.53 7.48
N VAL A 290 46.84 -35.95 6.39
CA VAL A 290 46.92 -34.48 6.16
C VAL A 290 45.59 -33.99 5.56
N ASN A 291 44.76 -33.45 6.46
CA ASN A 291 43.64 -32.51 6.34
C ASN A 291 43.04 -32.20 4.96
N LYS A 292 41.71 -32.38 4.87
CA LYS A 292 40.84 -31.67 3.92
C LYS A 292 39.59 -31.06 4.59
N GLU A 293 39.71 -30.70 5.87
CA GLU A 293 38.65 -30.07 6.68
C GLU A 293 39.11 -28.69 7.16
N GLN A 294 38.65 -27.64 6.48
CA GLN A 294 38.75 -26.25 6.97
C GLN A 294 37.74 -25.29 6.31
N ILE A 295 36.54 -25.79 5.97
CA ILE A 295 35.48 -25.01 5.28
C ILE A 295 34.09 -25.16 5.93
N LEU A 296 33.83 -26.19 6.75
CA LEU A 296 32.46 -26.51 7.22
C LEU A 296 32.12 -26.21 8.69
N GLU A 297 33.05 -25.69 9.51
CA GLU A 297 32.76 -25.34 10.92
C GLU A 297 32.70 -23.84 11.22
N SER A 298 33.14 -22.97 10.30
CA SER A 298 33.12 -21.51 10.54
C SER A 298 31.71 -20.91 10.52
N SER A 299 30.79 -21.44 9.71
CA SER A 299 29.44 -20.87 9.55
C SER A 299 28.48 -21.16 10.70
N ALA A 300 28.69 -22.22 11.49
CA ALA A 300 27.80 -22.58 12.59
C ALA A 300 28.06 -21.76 13.87
N HIS A 301 29.29 -21.25 14.04
CA HIS A 301 29.65 -20.46 15.21
C HIS A 301 29.37 -18.96 15.06
N GLU A 302 29.45 -18.39 13.85
CA GLU A 302 29.11 -16.97 13.65
C GLU A 302 27.62 -16.71 13.91
N ASP A 303 26.70 -17.51 13.35
CA ASP A 303 25.25 -17.34 13.57
C ASP A 303 24.90 -17.45 15.07
N THR A 304 25.49 -18.41 15.80
CA THR A 304 25.21 -18.61 17.23
C THR A 304 25.88 -17.59 18.16
N GLU A 305 26.97 -16.93 17.74
CA GLU A 305 27.54 -15.78 18.46
C GLU A 305 26.80 -14.47 18.14
N ILE A 306 26.28 -14.31 16.92
CA ILE A 306 25.44 -13.17 16.52
C ILE A 306 24.10 -13.21 17.26
N ASP A 307 23.40 -14.35 17.31
CA ASP A 307 22.16 -14.49 18.07
C ASP A 307 22.37 -14.28 19.58
N LYS A 308 23.51 -14.70 20.13
CA LYS A 308 23.89 -14.38 21.53
C LYS A 308 24.13 -12.88 21.72
N ARG A 309 24.90 -12.22 20.84
CA ARG A 309 25.09 -10.77 20.90
C ARG A 309 23.78 -10.01 20.79
N LEU A 310 22.85 -10.44 19.93
CA LEU A 310 21.52 -9.85 19.82
C LEU A 310 20.71 -10.07 21.10
N GLN A 311 20.74 -11.25 21.70
CA GLN A 311 20.10 -11.49 23.00
C GLN A 311 20.74 -10.68 24.14
N ASP A 312 22.06 -10.54 24.19
CA ASP A 312 22.76 -9.73 25.19
C ASP A 312 22.44 -8.23 25.02
N ILE A 313 22.36 -7.72 23.78
CA ILE A 313 21.96 -6.33 23.47
C ILE A 313 20.48 -6.09 23.82
N LEU A 314 19.59 -7.04 23.48
CA LEU A 314 18.17 -6.98 23.85
C LEU A 314 17.97 -7.10 25.36
N GLN A 315 18.78 -7.88 26.06
CA GLN A 315 18.77 -7.93 27.53
C GLN A 315 19.34 -6.66 28.14
N SER A 316 20.43 -6.07 27.60
CA SER A 316 20.95 -4.79 28.12
C SER A 316 19.95 -3.66 27.93
N HIS A 317 19.28 -3.55 26.77
CA HIS A 317 18.27 -2.51 26.57
C HIS A 317 16.94 -2.80 27.26
N THR A 318 16.56 -4.07 27.48
CA THR A 318 15.45 -4.40 28.40
C THR A 318 15.81 -4.03 29.84
N GLN A 319 17.03 -4.30 30.29
CA GLN A 319 17.49 -3.99 31.64
C GLN A 319 17.68 -2.48 31.86
N GLU A 320 18.13 -1.72 30.86
CA GLU A 320 18.09 -0.25 30.88
C GLU A 320 16.66 0.29 30.91
N ARG A 321 15.73 -0.29 30.12
CA ARG A 321 14.31 0.06 30.17
C ARG A 321 13.69 -0.26 31.54
N ASP A 322 13.97 -1.42 32.12
CA ASP A 322 13.47 -1.81 33.45
C ASP A 322 14.08 -0.96 34.56
N ILE A 323 15.35 -0.56 34.45
CA ILE A 323 15.99 0.41 35.36
C ILE A 323 15.35 1.80 35.20
N MET A 324 15.08 2.24 33.97
CA MET A 324 14.44 3.53 33.70
C MET A 324 13.01 3.55 34.21
N ILE A 325 12.21 2.51 33.93
CA ILE A 325 10.86 2.31 34.45
C ILE A 325 10.88 2.21 35.98
N ALA A 326 11.80 1.47 36.60
CA ALA A 326 11.94 1.42 38.06
C ALA A 326 12.47 2.73 38.68
N THR A 327 13.02 3.64 37.88
CA THR A 327 13.44 4.99 38.30
C THR A 327 12.29 5.97 38.17
N GLU A 328 11.49 5.88 37.10
CA GLU A 328 10.23 6.63 36.93
C GLU A 328 9.18 6.19 37.97
N ASP A 329 9.00 4.89 38.21
CA ASP A 329 8.10 4.35 39.24
C ASP A 329 8.58 4.69 40.67
N LYS A 330 9.89 4.92 40.87
CA LYS A 330 10.41 5.52 42.12
C LYS A 330 10.17 7.01 42.21
N ALA A 331 10.33 7.78 41.13
CA ALA A 331 10.01 9.20 41.12
C ALA A 331 8.51 9.42 41.38
N PHE A 332 7.65 8.68 40.66
CA PHE A 332 6.21 8.74 40.78
C PHE A 332 5.73 8.31 42.17
N ARG A 333 6.27 7.23 42.75
CA ARG A 333 5.96 6.83 44.15
C ARG A 333 6.52 7.78 45.21
N MET A 334 7.58 8.55 44.92
CA MET A 334 8.01 9.63 45.81
C MET A 334 7.01 10.80 45.75
N GLU A 335 6.63 11.26 44.56
CA GLU A 335 5.61 12.32 44.40
C GLU A 335 4.25 11.92 45.00
N GLU A 336 3.81 10.67 44.84
CA GLU A 336 2.57 10.17 45.46
C GLU A 336 2.67 10.02 47.00
N SER A 337 3.90 9.93 47.54
CA SER A 337 4.14 9.87 49.00
C SER A 337 4.20 11.24 49.65
N GLU A 338 4.71 12.26 48.95
CA GLU A 338 4.73 13.64 49.45
C GLU A 338 3.36 14.31 49.32
N THR A 339 2.64 14.08 48.22
CA THR A 339 1.27 14.59 48.04
C THR A 339 0.25 14.02 49.04
N LYS A 340 0.55 12.88 49.68
CA LYS A 340 -0.26 12.30 50.78
C LYS A 340 0.20 12.69 52.19
N LYS A 341 1.16 13.61 52.32
CA LYS A 341 1.64 14.13 53.63
C LYS A 341 1.49 15.63 53.85
N ILE A 342 0.85 16.36 52.94
CA ILE A 342 0.54 17.80 53.10
C ILE A 342 -0.97 18.00 53.32
N GLN A 343 -1.44 17.55 54.48
CA GLN A 343 -2.60 18.12 55.14
C GLN A 343 -2.16 18.64 56.53
N GLU A 344 -2.79 19.74 56.97
CA GLU A 344 -2.40 20.54 58.15
C GLU A 344 -1.09 21.35 58.00
N ILE A 345 -0.76 22.15 59.03
CA ILE A 345 0.27 23.23 59.07
C ILE A 345 -0.18 24.54 58.33
N PRO A 346 0.04 25.75 58.91
CA PRO A 346 -1.14 26.60 59.19
C PRO A 346 -1.16 28.00 58.53
N ILE A 347 -2.02 28.87 59.07
CA ILE A 347 -2.57 30.10 58.45
C ILE A 347 -1.53 31.15 58.05
N GLU A 348 -0.41 31.30 58.77
CA GLU A 348 0.54 32.42 58.61
C GLU A 348 1.23 32.53 57.24
N ILE A 349 1.27 31.47 56.43
CA ILE A 349 1.90 31.52 55.09
C ILE A 349 0.96 32.16 54.04
N LYS A 350 -0.36 32.12 54.25
CA LYS A 350 -1.35 32.70 53.31
C LYS A 350 -1.33 34.23 53.25
N GLU A 351 -0.74 34.91 54.23
CA GLU A 351 -0.61 36.37 54.23
C GLU A 351 0.67 36.85 53.52
N LYS A 352 1.80 36.15 53.68
CA LYS A 352 3.07 36.49 53.00
C LYS A 352 3.01 36.36 51.47
N LEU A 353 2.10 35.56 50.93
CA LEU A 353 1.87 35.46 49.48
C LEU A 353 0.97 36.57 48.90
N LYS A 354 0.31 37.39 49.73
CA LYS A 354 -0.47 38.56 49.27
C LYS A 354 0.38 39.82 49.08
N SER A 355 1.54 39.93 49.72
CA SER A 355 2.36 41.15 49.71
C SER A 355 3.30 41.31 48.51
N GLN A 356 3.50 40.28 47.67
CA GLN A 356 4.41 40.34 46.50
C GLN A 356 3.72 40.49 45.13
N LYS A 357 2.41 40.75 45.06
CA LYS A 357 1.70 41.09 43.80
C LYS A 357 1.33 42.57 43.62
N ASN A 358 1.92 43.47 44.42
CA ASN A 358 1.80 44.91 44.28
C ASN A 358 3.16 45.59 44.09
N ILE A 359 3.67 45.63 42.85
CA ILE A 359 4.53 46.68 42.26
C ILE A 359 4.67 46.39 40.75
N THR A 360 4.58 47.44 39.91
CA THR A 360 4.54 47.49 38.43
C THR A 360 3.15 47.53 37.76
N LYS A 361 2.57 48.74 37.72
CA LYS A 361 1.47 49.14 36.81
C LYS A 361 1.58 50.66 36.59
N LYS A 362 1.28 51.15 35.37
CA LYS A 362 1.58 52.52 34.85
C LYS A 362 3.07 52.73 34.47
N LEU A 363 3.45 53.55 33.48
CA LEU A 363 2.71 54.56 32.67
C LEU A 363 3.01 54.44 31.15
N GLU A 364 2.34 55.27 30.33
CA GLU A 364 2.28 55.23 28.85
C GLU A 364 3.22 56.25 28.15
N PRO A 365 3.48 56.06 26.84
CA PRO A 365 3.63 57.15 25.87
C PRO A 365 2.53 57.12 24.75
N PRO A 366 2.37 58.16 23.91
CA PRO A 366 1.04 58.58 23.42
C PRO A 366 0.69 58.31 21.92
N LYS A 367 -0.53 58.72 21.53
CA LYS A 367 -1.14 58.64 20.19
C LYS A 367 -0.76 59.80 19.24
N LYS A 368 -1.19 59.67 17.97
CA LYS A 368 -1.47 60.72 16.94
C LYS A 368 -0.28 61.33 16.17
N SER A 369 -0.44 61.86 14.95
CA SER A 369 -1.42 61.66 13.83
C SER A 369 -1.09 62.57 12.62
N GLN A 370 -1.75 62.32 11.47
CA GLN A 370 -1.95 63.14 10.24
C GLN A 370 -1.26 62.55 8.99
N GLU A 371 -1.89 62.21 7.86
CA GLU A 371 -3.16 62.58 7.14
C GLU A 371 -3.01 63.67 6.06
N LYS A 372 -3.92 63.57 5.06
CA LYS A 372 -4.11 64.35 3.80
C LYS A 372 -3.43 63.79 2.54
N ASP A 373 -4.09 63.74 1.37
CA ASP A 373 -5.53 63.97 1.08
C ASP A 373 -5.98 63.29 -0.23
N SER A 374 -7.30 63.04 -0.33
CA SER A 374 -8.09 62.63 -1.53
C SER A 374 -7.89 61.22 -2.15
N GLY A 375 -8.92 60.55 -2.69
CA GLY A 375 -10.38 60.80 -2.58
C GLY A 375 -11.22 60.28 -3.77
N ILE A 376 -12.47 59.84 -3.48
CA ILE A 376 -13.60 59.52 -4.40
C ILE A 376 -13.67 58.07 -4.97
N MET A 377 -14.67 57.31 -4.48
CA MET A 377 -15.63 56.36 -5.12
C MET A 377 -15.14 55.20 -6.04
N ASP A 378 -15.76 54.02 -6.05
CA ASP A 378 -16.75 53.40 -5.14
C ASP A 378 -16.86 51.87 -5.30
N LEU A 379 -17.24 51.22 -4.18
CA LEU A 379 -18.11 50.03 -4.00
C LEU A 379 -17.88 48.64 -4.66
N ASP A 380 -18.31 47.65 -3.87
CA ASP A 380 -18.77 46.27 -4.17
C ASP A 380 -17.79 45.19 -4.70
N ILE A 381 -17.78 43.95 -4.17
CA ILE A 381 -18.43 43.33 -2.99
C ILE A 381 -17.46 42.27 -2.42
N PHE A 382 -17.48 42.00 -1.10
CA PHE A 382 -16.63 40.99 -0.45
C PHE A 382 -17.41 40.19 0.62
N GLU A 383 -17.14 38.89 0.67
CA GLU A 383 -17.30 37.91 1.77
C GLU A 383 -18.55 37.83 2.72
N GLN A 384 -19.00 36.56 2.84
CA GLN A 384 -19.39 35.86 4.09
C GLN A 384 -20.77 36.09 4.78
N LYS A 385 -21.32 34.93 5.21
CA LYS A 385 -22.33 34.67 6.26
C LYS A 385 -23.78 35.16 6.08
N GLU A 386 -24.64 34.22 5.70
CA GLU A 386 -25.94 33.91 6.33
C GLU A 386 -26.07 32.36 6.29
N THR A 387 -26.13 31.58 7.37
CA THR A 387 -27.15 31.44 8.45
C THR A 387 -28.55 31.05 7.98
N LEU A 388 -28.81 29.73 7.95
CA LEU A 388 -30.15 29.18 8.14
C LEU A 388 -30.13 28.02 9.16
N SER A 389 -30.10 28.40 10.43
CA SER A 389 -30.23 27.51 11.58
C SER A 389 -31.23 28.12 12.58
N PHE A 390 -32.51 28.07 12.21
CA PHE A 390 -33.68 28.47 13.00
C PHE A 390 -34.85 27.54 12.61
N ASN A 391 -35.78 27.14 13.48
CA ASN A 391 -35.90 27.44 14.91
C ASN A 391 -36.60 26.28 15.62
N ILE A 392 -36.11 25.89 16.80
CA ILE A 392 -36.98 25.35 17.86
C ILE A 392 -37.26 26.52 18.79
N ILE A 393 -38.51 26.98 18.81
CA ILE A 393 -39.04 27.77 19.92
C ILE A 393 -40.36 27.14 20.30
N GLU A 394 -40.39 26.55 21.50
CA GLU A 394 -41.61 26.15 22.18
C GLU A 394 -42.46 27.40 22.45
N ASN A 395 -43.77 27.24 22.47
CA ASN A 395 -44.61 28.08 23.32
C ASN A 395 -45.55 27.19 24.10
N GLN A 396 -45.66 27.47 25.39
CA GLN A 396 -46.39 26.63 26.33
C GLN A 396 -47.91 26.82 26.19
N GLU A 397 -48.61 25.86 26.79
CA GLU A 397 -49.97 25.92 27.31
C GLU A 397 -50.63 27.32 27.36
N ASP A 398 -51.78 27.47 26.68
CA ASP A 398 -52.96 27.92 27.40
C ASP A 398 -54.26 27.29 26.85
N LYS A 399 -55.35 27.49 27.59
CA LYS A 399 -56.60 26.72 27.59
C LYS A 399 -57.59 27.24 26.53
N GLY A 400 -58.53 26.39 26.10
CA GLY A 400 -59.88 26.90 25.78
C GLY A 400 -60.63 26.34 24.56
N HIS A 401 -61.42 25.30 24.79
CA HIS A 401 -62.86 25.28 24.48
C HIS A 401 -63.41 25.71 23.08
N THR A 402 -63.74 24.68 22.28
CA THR A 402 -65.08 24.39 21.69
C THR A 402 -65.67 25.14 20.48
N LEU A 403 -66.52 24.40 19.75
CA LEU A 403 -67.44 24.75 18.64
C LEU A 403 -66.78 25.16 17.30
N SER A 404 -66.87 24.36 16.23
CA SER A 404 -68.01 24.15 15.28
C SER A 404 -67.97 25.15 14.09
N GLU A 405 -68.38 24.83 12.86
CA GLU A 405 -69.35 23.83 12.39
C GLU A 405 -69.16 23.48 10.87
N LYS A 406 -69.82 22.40 10.38
CA LYS A 406 -70.34 22.17 9.00
C LYS A 406 -69.40 22.17 7.74
N THR A 407 -69.33 20.98 7.10
CA THR A 407 -69.54 20.65 5.64
C THR A 407 -68.94 21.52 4.49
N ALA A 408 -68.50 20.98 3.33
CA ALA A 408 -68.78 19.67 2.72
C ALA A 408 -67.82 19.22 1.57
N VAL A 409 -67.81 17.90 1.31
CA VAL A 409 -67.62 17.20 0.01
C VAL A 409 -66.25 17.20 -0.73
N LYS A 410 -65.56 16.06 -0.58
CA LYS A 410 -64.89 15.20 -1.61
C LYS A 410 -64.08 15.83 -2.77
N ARG A 411 -62.82 15.38 -2.88
CA ARG A 411 -62.34 14.61 -4.06
C ARG A 411 -61.36 13.51 -3.61
N LEU A 412 -61.15 12.49 -4.44
CA LEU A 412 -60.49 11.24 -4.04
C LEU A 412 -58.96 11.32 -4.12
N ILE A 413 -58.30 10.81 -3.09
CA ILE A 413 -57.00 10.14 -3.17
C ILE A 413 -57.28 8.67 -2.81
N PRO A 414 -56.76 7.67 -3.56
CA PRO A 414 -57.00 6.27 -3.24
C PRO A 414 -56.31 5.91 -1.90
N PRO A 415 -56.98 5.23 -0.96
CA PRO A 415 -56.32 4.75 0.24
C PRO A 415 -55.42 3.57 -0.11
N GLU A 416 -54.14 3.67 0.22
CA GLU A 416 -53.28 2.49 0.27
C GLU A 416 -53.83 1.49 1.30
N LYS A 417 -53.72 0.20 0.99
CA LYS A 417 -54.42 -0.84 1.73
C LYS A 417 -53.81 -1.02 3.11
N LYS A 418 -54.53 -0.64 4.17
CA LYS A 418 -54.27 -1.13 5.52
C LYS A 418 -54.52 -2.64 5.57
N PHE A 419 -53.44 -3.42 5.45
CA PHE A 419 -53.41 -4.85 5.77
C PHE A 419 -52.31 -5.13 6.79
N PHE A 420 -52.61 -4.87 8.06
CA PHE A 420 -52.27 -5.78 9.16
C PHE A 420 -53.39 -5.69 10.19
N SER A 421 -53.91 -6.84 10.60
CA SER A 421 -54.72 -6.95 11.83
C SER A 421 -53.83 -6.63 13.02
N ALA A 422 -54.36 -5.94 14.02
CA ALA A 422 -53.63 -5.75 15.28
C ALA A 422 -53.21 -7.12 15.85
N LEU A 423 -51.91 -7.30 16.12
CA LEU A 423 -51.41 -8.53 16.71
C LEU A 423 -52.08 -8.72 18.09
N PRO A 424 -52.50 -9.95 18.44
CA PRO A 424 -53.08 -10.21 19.75
C PRO A 424 -52.07 -9.89 20.86
N GLU A 425 -52.46 -9.05 21.81
CA GLU A 425 -51.65 -8.81 23.00
C GLU A 425 -51.62 -10.06 23.90
N LYS A 426 -50.43 -10.42 24.40
CA LYS A 426 -50.23 -11.48 25.39
C LYS A 426 -49.62 -10.93 26.66
N SER A 427 -50.01 -11.50 27.80
CA SER A 427 -49.40 -11.17 29.09
C SER A 427 -48.02 -11.81 29.26
N SER A 428 -47.11 -11.17 30.01
CA SER A 428 -45.77 -11.70 30.28
C SER A 428 -45.81 -13.13 30.84
N GLN A 429 -46.75 -13.42 31.75
CA GLN A 429 -46.87 -14.74 32.38
C GLN A 429 -47.35 -15.81 31.41
N GLU A 430 -48.26 -15.46 30.48
CA GLU A 430 -48.71 -16.39 29.44
C GLU A 430 -47.58 -16.71 28.47
N ALA A 431 -46.83 -15.68 28.02
CA ALA A 431 -45.67 -15.85 27.18
C ALA A 431 -44.57 -16.69 27.86
N LEU A 432 -44.23 -16.39 29.12
CA LEU A 432 -43.28 -17.17 29.92
C LEU A 432 -43.69 -18.64 30.06
N ASN A 433 -44.99 -18.92 30.25
CA ASN A 433 -45.52 -20.28 30.32
C ASN A 433 -45.43 -21.02 28.97
N ILE A 434 -45.68 -20.33 27.84
CA ILE A 434 -45.51 -20.87 26.49
C ILE A 434 -44.03 -21.23 26.24
N LEU A 435 -43.11 -20.30 26.50
CA LEU A 435 -41.68 -20.49 26.29
C LEU A 435 -41.12 -21.62 27.17
N LYS A 436 -41.46 -21.65 28.47
CA LYS A 436 -41.09 -22.76 29.39
C LYS A 436 -41.66 -24.12 28.95
N SER A 437 -42.79 -24.15 28.26
CA SER A 437 -43.33 -25.42 27.73
C SER A 437 -42.48 -26.01 26.58
N GLY A 438 -41.64 -25.19 25.94
CA GLY A 438 -40.88 -25.52 24.73
C GLY A 438 -41.67 -25.32 23.43
N LYS A 439 -42.74 -24.51 23.47
CA LYS A 439 -43.50 -24.10 22.29
C LYS A 439 -43.00 -22.75 21.77
N PRO A 440 -43.05 -22.50 20.45
CA PRO A 440 -42.74 -21.19 19.91
C PRO A 440 -43.79 -20.16 20.36
N LEU A 441 -43.32 -18.93 20.57
CA LEU A 441 -44.14 -17.75 20.81
C LEU A 441 -44.24 -17.00 19.49
N GLU A 442 -45.46 -16.94 18.93
CA GLU A 442 -45.65 -16.49 17.55
C GLU A 442 -46.76 -15.45 17.43
N ASN A 443 -46.62 -14.53 16.47
CA ASN A 443 -47.68 -13.65 15.97
C ASN A 443 -48.44 -12.91 17.07
N CYS A 444 -47.73 -12.29 18.02
CA CYS A 444 -48.31 -11.58 19.15
C CYS A 444 -47.55 -10.29 19.50
N ARG A 445 -48.25 -9.36 20.17
CA ARG A 445 -47.62 -8.18 20.80
C ARG A 445 -47.50 -8.37 22.31
N ILE A 446 -46.41 -7.89 22.90
CA ILE A 446 -46.14 -7.97 24.35
C ILE A 446 -45.49 -6.65 24.81
N GLN A 447 -46.07 -6.00 25.82
CA GLN A 447 -45.53 -4.74 26.35
C GLN A 447 -44.26 -4.98 27.20
N LEU A 448 -44.27 -6.02 28.05
CA LEU A 448 -43.12 -6.48 28.81
C LEU A 448 -43.05 -8.00 28.75
N LEU A 449 -41.94 -8.54 28.25
CA LEU A 449 -41.60 -9.96 28.34
C LEU A 449 -40.50 -10.13 29.39
N ASP A 450 -40.92 -10.43 30.62
CA ASP A 450 -40.04 -10.68 31.76
C ASP A 450 -39.72 -12.18 31.86
N LEU A 451 -38.47 -12.52 31.58
CA LEU A 451 -37.89 -13.85 31.68
C LEU A 451 -36.95 -13.98 32.89
N ARG A 452 -36.66 -12.90 33.64
CA ARG A 452 -35.57 -12.81 34.63
C ARG A 452 -35.60 -13.90 35.71
N ASN A 453 -34.43 -14.31 36.19
CA ASN A 453 -34.24 -15.32 37.23
C ASN A 453 -34.94 -16.67 36.94
N ASN A 454 -34.99 -17.11 35.68
CA ASN A 454 -35.58 -18.40 35.30
C ASN A 454 -34.57 -19.34 34.62
N THR A 455 -34.81 -20.65 34.75
CA THR A 455 -34.09 -21.69 34.01
C THR A 455 -34.92 -22.19 32.84
N PHE A 456 -34.31 -22.27 31.65
CA PHE A 456 -34.93 -22.72 30.41
C PHE A 456 -34.25 -23.99 29.90
N GLU A 457 -34.77 -25.15 30.34
CA GLU A 457 -34.29 -26.50 29.96
C GLU A 457 -34.66 -26.91 28.53
N LYS A 458 -35.64 -26.22 27.92
CA LYS A 458 -36.12 -26.48 26.56
C LYS A 458 -35.79 -25.32 25.65
N SER A 459 -35.47 -25.62 24.40
CA SER A 459 -35.29 -24.60 23.38
C SER A 459 -36.58 -23.83 23.19
N PHE A 460 -36.49 -22.51 23.08
CA PHE A 460 -37.64 -21.67 22.77
C PHE A 460 -37.34 -20.72 21.62
N THR A 461 -38.41 -20.37 20.92
CA THR A 461 -38.36 -19.59 19.69
C THR A 461 -39.38 -18.47 19.78
N ILE A 462 -39.00 -17.26 19.40
CA ILE A 462 -39.90 -16.11 19.24
C ILE A 462 -39.95 -15.77 17.75
N GLN A 463 -41.15 -15.70 17.15
CA GLN A 463 -41.31 -15.43 15.71
C GLN A 463 -42.43 -14.43 15.43
N HIS A 464 -42.16 -13.44 14.56
CA HIS A 464 -43.19 -12.49 14.10
C HIS A 464 -43.87 -11.74 15.26
N CYS A 465 -43.09 -11.37 16.28
CA CYS A 465 -43.57 -10.71 17.49
C CYS A 465 -43.18 -9.22 17.52
N GLU A 466 -44.04 -8.44 18.19
CA GLU A 466 -43.74 -7.06 18.60
C GLU A 466 -43.56 -7.04 20.12
N ILE A 467 -42.40 -6.61 20.61
CA ILE A 467 -42.09 -6.57 22.05
C ILE A 467 -41.65 -5.15 22.42
N ASP A 468 -42.30 -4.50 23.38
CA ASP A 468 -41.83 -3.17 23.81
C ASP A 468 -40.58 -3.29 24.70
N GLN A 469 -40.58 -4.17 25.71
CA GLN A 469 -39.40 -4.49 26.55
C GLN A 469 -39.17 -6.01 26.71
N LEU A 470 -37.92 -6.45 26.59
CA LEU A 470 -37.47 -7.82 26.84
C LEU A 470 -36.40 -7.83 27.95
N LEU A 471 -36.70 -8.46 29.09
CA LEU A 471 -35.80 -8.57 30.24
C LEU A 471 -35.54 -10.04 30.56
N GLY A 472 -34.27 -10.44 30.71
CA GLY A 472 -33.88 -11.83 30.94
C GLY A 472 -32.75 -12.05 31.95
N ASP A 473 -32.20 -10.98 32.53
CA ASP A 473 -31.17 -10.95 33.57
C ASP A 473 -31.30 -12.06 34.64
N GLY A 474 -30.17 -12.64 35.06
CA GLY A 474 -30.10 -13.72 36.04
C GLY A 474 -30.65 -15.07 35.58
N SER A 475 -30.87 -15.28 34.27
CA SER A 475 -31.47 -16.51 33.74
C SER A 475 -30.49 -17.51 33.15
N ASP A 476 -30.82 -18.79 33.28
CA ASP A 476 -30.06 -19.92 32.76
C ASP A 476 -30.71 -20.46 31.48
N PHE A 477 -30.07 -20.25 30.33
CA PHE A 477 -30.53 -20.75 29.03
C PHE A 477 -29.75 -22.02 28.65
N ASN A 478 -30.27 -23.17 29.11
CA ASN A 478 -29.63 -24.48 28.94
C ASN A 478 -29.79 -25.04 27.51
N ALA A 479 -30.84 -24.61 26.80
CA ALA A 479 -31.15 -24.99 25.44
C ALA A 479 -31.15 -23.80 24.47
N ALA A 480 -31.20 -24.06 23.17
CA ALA A 480 -31.04 -23.03 22.13
C ALA A 480 -32.16 -21.97 22.18
N VAL A 481 -31.78 -20.71 22.02
CA VAL A 481 -32.68 -19.55 22.01
C VAL A 481 -32.65 -18.94 20.61
N SER A 482 -33.81 -18.72 20.00
CA SER A 482 -33.89 -18.16 18.65
C SER A 482 -34.98 -17.10 18.51
N LEU A 483 -34.61 -15.92 18.02
CA LEU A 483 -35.53 -14.85 17.65
C LEU A 483 -35.52 -14.68 16.13
N PHE A 484 -36.70 -14.76 15.51
CA PHE A 484 -36.92 -14.57 14.08
C PHE A 484 -37.93 -13.46 13.82
N SER A 485 -37.70 -12.61 12.81
CA SER A 485 -38.70 -11.63 12.31
C SER A 485 -39.36 -10.81 13.42
N THR A 486 -38.62 -10.41 14.46
CA THR A 486 -39.14 -9.88 15.73
C THR A 486 -38.67 -8.44 15.94
N THR A 487 -39.57 -7.54 16.34
CA THR A 487 -39.26 -6.14 16.63
C THR A 487 -39.25 -5.89 18.13
N ILE A 488 -38.17 -5.28 18.65
CA ILE A 488 -38.02 -4.85 20.04
C ILE A 488 -37.93 -3.32 20.08
N PHE A 489 -38.89 -2.65 20.73
CA PHE A 489 -39.01 -1.19 20.63
C PHE A 489 -38.16 -0.39 21.63
N GLN A 490 -37.97 -0.86 22.87
CA GLN A 490 -37.29 -0.07 23.92
C GLN A 490 -36.00 -0.71 24.45
N THR A 491 -36.05 -1.94 24.96
CA THR A 491 -34.89 -2.58 25.61
C THR A 491 -34.84 -4.09 25.41
N MET A 492 -33.62 -4.62 25.33
CA MET A 492 -33.32 -6.05 25.41
C MET A 492 -32.17 -6.29 26.41
N THR A 493 -32.48 -6.68 27.64
CA THR A 493 -31.50 -6.85 28.73
C THR A 493 -31.35 -8.33 29.09
N PHE A 494 -30.11 -8.83 29.10
CA PHE A 494 -29.73 -10.15 29.61
C PHE A 494 -28.43 -10.10 30.47
N GLY A 495 -27.85 -8.92 30.66
CA GLY A 495 -26.55 -8.68 31.30
C GLY A 495 -26.61 -7.59 32.37
N GLY A 496 -25.46 -7.28 32.99
CA GLY A 496 -25.35 -6.25 34.02
C GLY A 496 -24.88 -6.78 35.38
N GLU A 497 -25.63 -6.54 36.45
CA GLU A 497 -25.26 -7.01 37.81
C GLU A 497 -25.44 -8.52 37.96
N ASN A 498 -26.54 -9.07 37.44
CA ASN A 498 -26.83 -10.50 37.40
C ASN A 498 -26.82 -10.97 35.93
N PRO A 499 -25.65 -11.28 35.34
CA PRO A 499 -25.57 -11.72 33.96
C PRO A 499 -26.24 -13.09 33.76
N SER A 500 -26.91 -13.26 32.62
CA SER A 500 -27.47 -14.55 32.21
C SER A 500 -26.39 -15.52 31.70
N LEU A 501 -26.70 -16.81 31.66
CA LEU A 501 -25.79 -17.85 31.16
C LEU A 501 -26.42 -18.60 29.99
N PHE A 502 -25.88 -18.38 28.78
CA PHE A 502 -26.29 -19.05 27.56
C PHE A 502 -25.41 -20.28 27.31
N LYS A 503 -25.86 -21.44 27.80
CA LYS A 503 -25.13 -22.73 27.66
C LYS A 503 -25.26 -23.32 26.24
N ASN A 504 -26.15 -22.76 25.41
CA ASN A 504 -26.46 -23.21 24.06
C ASN A 504 -26.57 -22.02 23.08
N THR A 505 -26.75 -22.32 21.79
CA THR A 505 -26.71 -21.35 20.69
C THR A 505 -27.76 -20.25 20.82
N LEU A 506 -27.35 -18.98 20.62
CA LEU A 506 -28.24 -17.83 20.46
C LEU A 506 -28.29 -17.44 18.97
N THR A 507 -29.49 -17.45 18.38
CA THR A 507 -29.71 -17.02 16.99
C THR A 507 -30.66 -15.83 16.95
N LEU A 508 -30.21 -14.71 16.38
CA LEU A 508 -31.02 -13.53 16.07
C LEU A 508 -31.04 -13.36 14.55
N LYS A 509 -32.20 -13.55 13.92
CA LYS A 509 -32.32 -13.46 12.46
C LYS A 509 -33.51 -12.60 12.07
N ASP A 510 -33.31 -11.65 11.15
CA ASP A 510 -34.34 -10.72 10.70
C ASP A 510 -34.95 -9.92 11.89
N VAL A 511 -34.15 -9.63 12.93
CA VAL A 511 -34.58 -8.95 14.18
C VAL A 511 -34.30 -7.45 14.09
N GLU A 512 -35.23 -6.61 14.53
CA GLU A 512 -35.05 -5.16 14.63
C GLU A 512 -35.16 -4.69 16.10
N VAL A 513 -34.06 -4.22 16.69
CA VAL A 513 -34.00 -3.67 18.04
C VAL A 513 -33.76 -2.17 17.97
N LYS A 514 -34.74 -1.38 18.44
CA LYS A 514 -34.76 0.07 18.26
C LYS A 514 -34.07 0.85 19.37
N GLY A 515 -34.09 0.33 20.60
CA GLY A 515 -33.38 0.89 21.75
C GLY A 515 -32.20 0.02 22.20
N GLU A 516 -31.82 0.12 23.47
CA GLU A 516 -30.57 -0.51 23.96
C GLU A 516 -30.67 -2.03 24.09
N SER A 517 -29.58 -2.71 23.74
CA SER A 517 -29.36 -4.13 23.99
C SER A 517 -28.19 -4.31 24.97
N ASN A 518 -28.41 -4.93 26.12
CA ASN A 518 -27.40 -5.11 27.16
C ASN A 518 -27.16 -6.59 27.47
N PHE A 519 -25.93 -7.01 27.21
CA PHE A 519 -25.36 -8.34 27.44
C PHE A 519 -23.99 -8.22 28.18
N ASP A 520 -23.80 -7.16 28.99
CA ASP A 520 -22.58 -6.98 29.77
C ASP A 520 -22.37 -8.12 30.79
N LYS A 521 -21.11 -8.56 30.95
CA LYS A 521 -20.64 -9.68 31.79
C LYS A 521 -21.23 -11.06 31.45
N ILE A 522 -21.91 -11.20 30.31
CA ILE A 522 -22.60 -12.43 29.95
C ILE A 522 -21.64 -13.54 29.53
N ILE A 523 -22.08 -14.80 29.67
CA ILE A 523 -21.33 -15.98 29.23
C ILE A 523 -22.09 -16.72 28.13
N PHE A 524 -21.46 -16.87 26.97
CA PHE A 524 -21.94 -17.66 25.84
C PHE A 524 -21.08 -18.92 25.65
N SER A 525 -21.62 -20.10 25.97
CA SER A 525 -20.92 -21.39 25.85
C SER A 525 -20.96 -22.02 24.45
N LYS A 526 -21.81 -21.49 23.55
CA LYS A 526 -21.99 -21.93 22.15
C LYS A 526 -22.13 -20.70 21.24
N LYS A 527 -22.31 -20.94 19.93
CA LYS A 527 -22.29 -19.89 18.91
C LYS A 527 -23.36 -18.81 19.18
N VAL A 528 -22.98 -17.55 19.00
CA VAL A 528 -23.89 -16.42 18.83
C VAL A 528 -23.92 -16.07 17.34
N SER A 529 -25.13 -15.98 16.75
CA SER A 529 -25.30 -15.71 15.32
C SER A 529 -26.36 -14.63 15.11
N ILE A 530 -25.93 -13.47 14.60
CA ILE A 530 -26.77 -12.33 14.22
C ILE A 530 -26.79 -12.24 12.70
N MET A 531 -27.97 -12.23 12.09
CA MET A 531 -28.14 -12.29 10.63
C MET A 531 -29.28 -11.38 10.18
N ASN A 532 -29.10 -10.64 9.08
CA ASN A 532 -30.13 -9.75 8.49
C ASN A 532 -30.76 -8.74 9.47
N SER A 533 -30.09 -8.44 10.59
CA SER A 533 -30.72 -7.79 11.75
C SER A 533 -30.31 -6.32 11.87
N LYS A 534 -31.14 -5.52 12.55
CA LYS A 534 -30.96 -4.08 12.72
C LYS A 534 -30.96 -3.71 14.20
N PHE A 535 -29.83 -3.23 14.69
CA PHE A 535 -29.68 -2.67 16.04
C PHE A 535 -29.54 -1.16 15.89
N LEU A 536 -30.62 -0.41 16.12
CA LEU A 536 -30.62 1.05 16.00
C LEU A 536 -30.16 1.74 17.29
N GLY A 537 -30.29 1.06 18.43
CA GLY A 537 -29.64 1.43 19.68
C GLY A 537 -28.28 0.75 19.89
N CYS A 538 -27.64 1.06 21.02
CA CYS A 538 -26.34 0.50 21.39
C CYS A 538 -26.45 -0.98 21.79
N LEU A 539 -25.55 -1.82 21.28
CA LEU A 539 -25.37 -3.22 21.67
C LEU A 539 -24.14 -3.33 22.58
N LYS A 540 -24.37 -3.62 23.87
CA LYS A 540 -23.36 -3.67 24.94
C LYS A 540 -23.07 -5.13 25.32
N MET A 541 -21.80 -5.51 25.33
CA MET A 541 -21.26 -6.86 25.57
C MET A 541 -19.89 -6.78 26.29
N ASN A 542 -19.72 -5.78 27.16
CA ASN A 542 -18.48 -5.51 27.88
C ASN A 542 -18.23 -6.56 28.96
N GLU A 543 -16.97 -6.92 29.20
CA GLU A 543 -16.56 -7.98 30.15
C GLU A 543 -17.17 -9.37 29.87
N ALA A 544 -17.74 -9.60 28.68
CA ALA A 544 -18.37 -10.86 28.32
C ALA A 544 -17.35 -11.96 27.95
N LEU A 545 -17.78 -13.22 28.07
CA LEU A 545 -16.99 -14.42 27.75
C LEU A 545 -17.70 -15.26 26.68
N LEU A 546 -17.02 -15.45 25.54
CA LEU A 546 -17.53 -16.20 24.40
C LEU A 546 -16.64 -17.41 24.14
N GLU A 547 -17.04 -18.56 24.69
CA GLU A 547 -16.32 -19.85 24.56
C GLU A 547 -16.35 -20.41 23.14
N ASN A 548 -17.23 -19.89 22.29
CA ASN A 548 -17.43 -20.37 20.92
C ASN A 548 -17.63 -19.19 19.95
N GLY A 549 -18.04 -19.46 18.70
CA GLY A 549 -18.06 -18.45 17.65
C GLY A 549 -19.03 -17.29 17.89
N PHE A 550 -18.63 -16.09 17.52
CA PHE A 550 -19.48 -14.90 17.42
C PHE A 550 -19.57 -14.47 15.96
N SER A 551 -20.79 -14.32 15.43
CA SER A 551 -21.01 -14.09 14.00
C SER A 551 -22.08 -13.01 13.78
N VAL A 552 -21.76 -11.99 12.98
CA VAL A 552 -22.69 -10.94 12.55
C VAL A 552 -22.63 -10.83 11.03
N MET A 553 -23.74 -11.03 10.33
CA MET A 553 -23.76 -11.10 8.85
C MET A 553 -24.91 -10.27 8.28
N ASN A 554 -24.65 -9.53 7.19
CA ASN A 554 -25.65 -8.75 6.45
C ASN A 554 -26.54 -7.87 7.36
N SER A 555 -25.94 -7.20 8.34
CA SER A 555 -26.67 -6.55 9.44
C SER A 555 -26.31 -5.06 9.57
N GLN A 556 -27.16 -4.30 10.24
CA GLN A 556 -26.93 -2.88 10.53
C GLN A 556 -26.85 -2.68 12.04
N VAL A 557 -25.77 -2.10 12.54
CA VAL A 557 -25.55 -1.88 13.98
C VAL A 557 -25.20 -0.41 14.20
N ALA A 558 -25.89 0.27 15.10
CA ALA A 558 -25.58 1.65 15.44
C ALA A 558 -24.24 1.72 16.17
N GLU A 559 -24.11 0.98 17.27
CA GLU A 559 -22.91 0.94 18.09
C GLU A 559 -22.76 -0.45 18.72
N LEU A 560 -21.54 -0.99 18.72
CA LEU A 560 -21.18 -2.25 19.36
C LEU A 560 -20.05 -2.00 20.36
N LEU A 561 -20.35 -2.15 21.66
CA LEU A 561 -19.42 -1.96 22.77
C LEU A 561 -19.08 -3.31 23.41
N CYS A 562 -17.88 -3.81 23.11
CA CYS A 562 -17.31 -5.06 23.60
C CYS A 562 -15.95 -4.76 24.25
N GLN A 563 -15.91 -3.97 25.32
CA GLN A 563 -14.65 -3.69 26.02
C GLN A 563 -14.26 -4.81 26.98
N ARG A 564 -12.96 -5.14 27.04
CA ARG A 564 -12.41 -6.17 27.96
C ARG A 564 -13.08 -7.56 27.81
N THR A 565 -13.53 -7.86 26.59
CA THR A 565 -14.28 -9.07 26.23
C THR A 565 -13.32 -10.18 25.76
N HIS A 566 -13.61 -11.43 26.11
CA HIS A 566 -12.78 -12.60 25.76
C HIS A 566 -13.51 -13.53 24.78
N PHE A 567 -13.03 -13.54 23.53
CA PHE A 567 -13.49 -14.42 22.46
C PHE A 567 -12.54 -15.62 22.32
N ARG A 568 -12.98 -16.82 22.72
CA ARG A 568 -12.21 -18.07 22.54
C ARG A 568 -12.49 -18.73 21.20
N GLY A 569 -13.73 -18.69 20.74
CA GLY A 569 -14.10 -19.09 19.38
C GLY A 569 -13.81 -18.00 18.34
N PRO A 570 -14.12 -18.26 17.06
CA PRO A 570 -13.90 -17.30 15.97
C PRO A 570 -14.82 -16.08 16.11
N PHE A 571 -14.28 -14.91 15.78
CA PHE A 571 -15.04 -13.66 15.64
C PHE A 571 -15.19 -13.37 14.14
N THR A 572 -16.42 -13.30 13.64
CA THR A 572 -16.69 -13.14 12.20
C THR A 572 -17.75 -12.08 11.96
N VAL A 573 -17.41 -11.04 11.19
CA VAL A 573 -18.37 -10.02 10.74
C VAL A 573 -18.34 -9.90 9.23
N THR A 574 -19.49 -10.02 8.56
CA THR A 574 -19.56 -9.88 7.10
C THR A 574 -20.68 -8.92 6.69
N ASP A 575 -20.42 -8.14 5.63
CA ASP A 575 -21.44 -7.34 4.93
C ASP A 575 -22.27 -6.43 5.87
N THR A 576 -21.62 -5.93 6.94
CA THR A 576 -22.28 -5.29 8.08
C THR A 576 -21.84 -3.83 8.22
N THR A 577 -22.78 -2.94 8.52
CA THR A 577 -22.54 -1.49 8.62
C THR A 577 -22.62 -1.01 10.08
N PHE A 578 -21.54 -0.41 10.59
CA PHE A 578 -21.48 0.20 11.92
C PHE A 578 -21.62 1.72 11.85
N ASN A 579 -22.79 2.24 12.23
CA ASN A 579 -23.19 3.63 11.98
C ASN A 579 -22.62 4.67 12.98
N SER A 580 -21.97 4.22 14.06
CA SER A 580 -21.31 5.10 15.04
C SER A 580 -19.90 4.59 15.39
N VAL A 581 -19.82 3.47 16.14
CA VAL A 581 -18.56 2.92 16.66
C VAL A 581 -18.64 1.38 16.77
N LEU A 582 -17.57 0.70 16.37
CA LEU A 582 -17.21 -0.64 16.81
C LEU A 582 -16.08 -0.52 17.85
N ASN A 583 -16.38 -0.75 19.13
CA ASN A 583 -15.39 -0.72 20.21
C ASN A 583 -15.10 -2.13 20.71
N LEU A 584 -13.90 -2.61 20.40
CA LEU A 584 -13.33 -3.89 20.82
C LEU A 584 -11.99 -3.66 21.56
N GLN A 585 -11.91 -2.59 22.37
CA GLN A 585 -10.69 -2.24 23.11
C GLN A 585 -10.42 -3.20 24.28
N HIS A 586 -9.13 -3.43 24.57
CA HIS A 586 -8.66 -4.35 25.61
C HIS A 586 -9.19 -5.79 25.49
N CYS A 587 -9.54 -6.24 24.28
CA CYS A 587 -10.09 -7.56 24.02
C CYS A 587 -9.01 -8.65 23.93
N LYS A 588 -9.44 -9.91 24.10
CA LYS A 588 -8.62 -11.09 23.79
C LYS A 588 -9.33 -11.99 22.79
N PHE A 589 -8.70 -12.23 21.65
CA PHE A 589 -9.18 -13.10 20.58
C PHE A 589 -8.26 -14.33 20.45
N GLN A 590 -8.81 -15.53 20.64
CA GLN A 590 -8.08 -16.81 20.51
C GLN A 590 -8.50 -17.63 19.29
N GLY A 591 -9.76 -17.48 18.85
CA GLY A 591 -10.21 -17.96 17.55
C GLY A 591 -9.71 -17.06 16.41
N VAL A 592 -9.98 -17.48 15.17
CA VAL A 592 -9.76 -16.64 13.99
C VAL A 592 -10.60 -15.37 14.08
N PHE A 593 -10.01 -14.23 13.80
CA PHE A 593 -10.70 -12.95 13.69
C PHE A 593 -10.83 -12.60 12.21
N LEU A 594 -12.06 -12.41 11.72
CA LEU A 594 -12.35 -12.06 10.34
C LEU A 594 -13.40 -10.95 10.29
N ILE A 595 -13.10 -9.85 9.59
CA ILE A 595 -14.13 -8.94 9.11
C ILE A 595 -14.00 -8.77 7.59
N SER A 596 -15.11 -8.93 6.86
CA SER A 596 -15.16 -8.80 5.40
C SER A 596 -16.31 -7.90 4.93
N SER A 597 -16.11 -7.18 3.82
CA SER A 597 -17.13 -6.36 3.13
C SER A 597 -17.86 -5.34 4.02
N SER A 598 -17.30 -5.00 5.19
CA SER A 598 -18.00 -4.26 6.24
C SER A 598 -17.54 -2.82 6.36
N GLN A 599 -18.43 -1.95 6.79
CA GLN A 599 -18.21 -0.50 6.84
C GLN A 599 -18.26 0.00 8.29
N PHE A 600 -17.28 0.81 8.68
CA PHE A 600 -17.18 1.38 10.02
C PHE A 600 -17.14 2.90 9.97
N GLN A 601 -18.03 3.55 10.72
CA GLN A 601 -17.84 4.97 11.04
C GLN A 601 -16.59 5.16 11.91
N ARG A 602 -16.43 4.40 12.99
CA ARG A 602 -15.17 4.25 13.73
C ARG A 602 -14.96 2.81 14.16
N ALA A 603 -13.71 2.34 14.16
CA ALA A 603 -13.32 1.05 14.71
C ALA A 603 -12.14 1.21 15.68
N HIS A 604 -12.25 0.61 16.87
CA HIS A 604 -11.27 0.73 17.94
C HIS A 604 -10.92 -0.63 18.54
N PHE A 605 -9.68 -1.07 18.32
CA PHE A 605 -9.10 -2.35 18.78
C PHE A 605 -7.97 -2.15 19.79
N MET A 606 -7.70 -0.90 20.20
CA MET A 606 -6.56 -0.50 21.01
C MET A 606 -6.33 -1.39 22.25
N ASN A 607 -5.06 -1.71 22.54
CA ASN A 607 -4.62 -2.57 23.64
C ASN A 607 -5.16 -4.03 23.61
N SER A 608 -5.54 -4.56 22.43
CA SER A 608 -6.10 -5.93 22.31
C SER A 608 -5.09 -6.96 21.84
N LEU A 609 -5.30 -8.21 22.26
CA LEU A 609 -4.47 -9.36 21.96
C LEU A 609 -5.15 -10.30 20.94
N PHE A 610 -4.48 -10.54 19.82
CA PHE A 610 -4.89 -11.43 18.74
C PHE A 610 -3.95 -12.66 18.70
N GLN A 611 -4.38 -13.77 19.29
CA GLN A 611 -3.55 -15.00 19.40
C GLN A 611 -3.59 -15.88 18.14
N ASN A 612 -4.28 -15.45 17.09
CA ASN A 612 -4.59 -16.25 15.92
C ASN A 612 -4.75 -15.37 14.67
N LYS A 613 -4.95 -16.00 13.51
CA LYS A 613 -5.05 -15.29 12.22
C LYS A 613 -6.14 -14.21 12.27
N THR A 614 -5.78 -13.00 11.84
CA THR A 614 -6.60 -11.80 11.93
C THR A 614 -6.73 -11.15 10.56
N GLU A 615 -7.94 -11.03 10.02
CA GLU A 615 -8.21 -10.64 8.65
C GLU A 615 -9.23 -9.50 8.54
N PHE A 616 -8.90 -8.48 7.73
CA PHE A 616 -9.76 -7.37 7.32
C PHE A 616 -9.77 -7.32 5.79
N LEU A 617 -10.90 -7.68 5.18
CA LEU A 617 -11.02 -7.89 3.73
C LEU A 617 -12.07 -6.96 3.13
N ASN A 618 -11.68 -6.09 2.19
CA ASN A 618 -12.58 -5.16 1.50
C ASN A 618 -13.43 -4.29 2.45
N CYS A 619 -12.84 -3.83 3.57
CA CYS A 619 -13.54 -3.03 4.59
C CYS A 619 -13.33 -1.52 4.40
N THR A 620 -14.32 -0.72 4.79
CA THR A 620 -14.25 0.75 4.73
C THR A 620 -14.17 1.36 6.13
N PHE A 621 -13.21 2.25 6.36
CA PHE A 621 -13.03 3.02 7.60
C PHE A 621 -13.28 4.51 7.32
N GLU A 622 -14.48 4.98 7.64
CA GLU A 622 -14.98 6.31 7.24
C GLU A 622 -14.36 7.46 8.04
N LYS A 623 -14.22 7.33 9.38
CA LYS A 623 -13.67 8.41 10.25
C LYS A 623 -12.44 8.01 11.04
N SER A 624 -12.34 6.75 11.51
CA SER A 624 -11.08 6.25 12.09
C SER A 624 -10.98 4.73 12.22
N GLY A 625 -9.78 4.19 12.00
CA GLY A 625 -9.37 2.84 12.39
C GLY A 625 -8.21 2.91 13.39
N ASN A 626 -8.44 2.51 14.64
CA ASN A 626 -7.44 2.55 15.71
C ASN A 626 -7.06 1.13 16.19
N PHE A 627 -5.86 0.73 15.80
CA PHE A 627 -5.13 -0.49 16.13
C PHE A 627 -3.87 -0.20 16.97
N GLY A 628 -3.80 0.95 17.64
CA GLY A 628 -2.64 1.28 18.49
C GLY A 628 -2.45 0.27 19.61
N LYS A 629 -1.20 -0.12 19.89
CA LYS A 629 -0.84 -1.04 21.00
C LYS A 629 -1.51 -2.42 20.94
N ILE A 630 -1.90 -2.90 19.75
CA ILE A 630 -2.32 -4.30 19.61
C ILE A 630 -1.12 -5.24 19.70
N GLN A 631 -1.39 -6.48 20.12
CA GLN A 631 -0.42 -7.57 20.11
C GLN A 631 -0.95 -8.68 19.21
N VAL A 632 -0.14 -9.16 18.26
CA VAL A 632 -0.52 -10.22 17.32
C VAL A 632 0.49 -11.36 17.39
N GLU A 633 0.04 -12.55 17.79
CA GLU A 633 0.90 -13.73 17.96
C GLU A 633 1.12 -14.52 16.67
N LYS A 634 0.18 -14.39 15.72
CA LYS A 634 0.26 -14.89 14.35
C LYS A 634 0.15 -13.71 13.38
N ASP A 635 -0.64 -13.85 12.32
CA ASP A 635 -0.64 -12.94 11.18
C ASP A 635 -1.83 -11.97 11.22
N LEU A 636 -1.56 -10.71 10.87
CA LEU A 636 -2.57 -9.69 10.62
C LEU A 636 -2.57 -9.31 9.14
N THR A 637 -3.73 -9.44 8.50
CA THR A 637 -3.93 -9.26 7.06
C THR A 637 -5.00 -8.19 6.81
N ILE A 638 -4.64 -7.14 6.09
CA ILE A 638 -5.53 -6.07 5.61
C ILE A 638 -5.44 -6.04 4.08
N ILE A 639 -6.53 -6.37 3.38
CA ILE A 639 -6.55 -6.46 1.92
C ILE A 639 -7.76 -5.72 1.35
N GLY A 640 -7.52 -4.84 0.37
CA GLY A 640 -8.59 -4.17 -0.40
C GLY A 640 -9.37 -3.11 0.39
N CYS A 641 -8.86 -2.66 1.53
CA CYS A 641 -9.56 -1.75 2.42
C CYS A 641 -9.44 -0.27 1.99
N LEU A 642 -10.46 0.52 2.31
CA LEU A 642 -10.53 1.96 2.02
C LEU A 642 -10.61 2.75 3.34
N CYS A 643 -9.60 3.57 3.61
CA CYS A 643 -9.45 4.32 4.85
C CYS A 643 -9.59 5.83 4.58
N TYR A 644 -10.84 6.32 4.61
CA TYR A 644 -11.15 7.75 4.45
C TYR A 644 -10.76 8.60 5.67
N GLY A 645 -10.81 8.00 6.86
CA GLY A 645 -10.42 8.62 8.12
C GLY A 645 -8.98 8.35 8.55
N THR A 646 -8.64 8.78 9.78
CA THR A 646 -7.31 8.50 10.37
C THR A 646 -7.11 7.00 10.59
N PHE A 647 -5.92 6.51 10.26
CA PHE A 647 -5.52 5.13 10.54
C PHE A 647 -4.31 5.09 11.47
N HIS A 648 -4.39 4.38 12.58
CA HIS A 648 -3.29 4.30 13.54
C HIS A 648 -3.08 2.85 14.00
N ILE A 649 -1.86 2.36 13.83
CA ILE A 649 -1.38 1.03 14.21
C ILE A 649 0.02 1.14 14.87
N GLY A 650 0.32 2.32 15.44
CA GLY A 650 1.56 2.59 16.15
C GLY A 650 1.64 1.93 17.53
N GLU A 651 2.85 1.80 18.05
CA GLU A 651 3.18 1.09 19.31
C GLU A 651 2.64 -0.36 19.35
N ALA A 652 2.29 -0.95 18.20
CA ALA A 652 1.79 -2.32 18.05
C ALA A 652 2.92 -3.34 17.86
N TYR A 653 2.71 -4.57 18.35
CA TYR A 653 3.70 -5.65 18.36
C TYR A 653 3.21 -6.87 17.56
N PHE A 654 3.98 -7.24 16.53
CA PHE A 654 3.71 -8.36 15.63
C PHE A 654 4.78 -9.42 15.76
N LYS A 655 4.40 -10.58 16.30
CA LYS A 655 5.25 -11.77 16.39
C LYS A 655 5.22 -12.59 15.10
N GLY A 656 4.04 -12.74 14.50
CA GLY A 656 3.87 -13.26 13.14
C GLY A 656 3.81 -12.13 12.10
N ASP A 657 3.25 -12.40 10.94
CA ASP A 657 3.38 -11.53 9.78
C ASP A 657 2.36 -10.38 9.71
N LEU A 658 2.77 -9.26 9.10
CA LEU A 658 1.93 -8.11 8.79
C LEU A 658 1.76 -7.96 7.28
N TYR A 659 0.57 -8.26 6.77
CA TYR A 659 0.23 -8.14 5.36
C TYR A 659 -0.76 -6.99 5.13
N ILE A 660 -0.31 -5.87 4.57
CA ILE A 660 -1.20 -4.79 4.12
C ILE A 660 -1.09 -4.68 2.59
N ARG A 661 -2.17 -4.95 1.87
CA ARG A 661 -2.16 -5.03 0.42
C ARG A 661 -3.36 -4.34 -0.23
N ARG A 662 -3.17 -3.73 -1.40
CA ARG A 662 -4.23 -3.09 -2.20
C ARG A 662 -5.12 -2.14 -1.38
N THR A 663 -4.54 -1.49 -0.37
CA THR A 663 -5.27 -0.69 0.63
C THR A 663 -4.98 0.80 0.44
N GLU A 664 -6.02 1.63 0.45
CA GLU A 664 -5.92 3.06 0.20
C GLU A 664 -6.21 3.88 1.46
N PHE A 665 -5.23 4.68 1.87
CA PHE A 665 -5.32 5.62 2.98
C PHE A 665 -5.47 7.02 2.39
N PHE A 666 -6.65 7.62 2.54
CA PHE A 666 -6.93 8.97 2.03
C PHE A 666 -6.48 10.07 3.01
N TYR A 667 -6.44 9.74 4.31
CA TYR A 667 -5.97 10.63 5.37
C TYR A 667 -4.73 10.05 6.08
N ASP A 668 -4.29 10.70 7.16
CA ASP A 668 -3.06 10.37 7.86
C ASP A 668 -3.05 8.92 8.43
N ALA A 669 -1.97 8.21 8.13
CA ALA A 669 -1.72 6.83 8.53
C ALA A 669 -0.44 6.73 9.38
N SER A 670 -0.56 6.24 10.61
CA SER A 670 0.52 6.17 11.61
C SER A 670 0.84 4.72 11.99
N PHE A 671 2.09 4.35 11.78
CA PHE A 671 2.75 3.08 12.07
C PHE A 671 3.97 3.31 13.01
N SER A 672 4.03 4.46 13.68
CA SER A 672 5.19 4.87 14.48
C SER A 672 5.39 3.96 15.68
N LYS A 673 6.66 3.60 15.97
CA LYS A 673 7.05 2.61 17.00
C LYS A 673 6.39 1.23 16.84
N LEU A 674 5.94 0.86 15.65
CA LEU A 674 5.49 -0.49 15.33
C LEU A 674 6.69 -1.45 15.40
N LEU A 675 6.51 -2.62 16.00
CA LEU A 675 7.53 -3.67 16.12
C LEU A 675 7.10 -4.89 15.31
N ALA A 676 7.76 -5.16 14.19
CA ALA A 676 7.50 -6.31 13.33
C ALA A 676 8.66 -7.31 13.38
N CYS A 677 8.50 -8.36 14.20
CA CYS A 677 9.53 -9.38 14.44
C CYS A 677 9.65 -10.44 13.32
N SER A 678 8.67 -10.50 12.41
CA SER A 678 8.64 -11.42 11.26
C SER A 678 8.64 -10.63 9.93
N ILE A 679 7.72 -10.90 9.00
CA ILE A 679 7.65 -10.25 7.69
C ILE A 679 6.56 -9.17 7.68
N ALA A 680 6.90 -7.95 7.28
CA ALA A 680 5.93 -6.91 6.96
C ALA A 680 5.89 -6.63 5.44
N ILE A 681 4.74 -6.82 4.79
CA ILE A 681 4.56 -6.56 3.36
C ILE A 681 3.52 -5.46 3.14
N PHE A 682 3.93 -4.44 2.38
CA PHE A 682 3.13 -3.33 1.90
C PHE A 682 3.05 -3.37 0.36
N GLU A 683 2.06 -4.09 -0.18
CA GLU A 683 1.92 -4.34 -1.63
C GLU A 683 0.78 -3.49 -2.25
N LYS A 684 1.10 -2.62 -3.22
CA LYS A 684 0.12 -1.80 -3.97
C LYS A 684 -0.77 -0.93 -3.09
N ASN A 685 -0.21 -0.36 -2.01
CA ASN A 685 -0.94 0.56 -1.14
C ASN A 685 -0.78 2.00 -1.61
N THR A 686 -1.78 2.83 -1.33
CA THR A 686 -1.76 4.27 -1.63
C THR A 686 -1.87 5.06 -0.32
N PHE A 687 -0.88 5.89 -0.01
CA PHE A 687 -0.90 6.81 1.13
C PHE A 687 -1.05 8.25 0.63
N SER A 688 -2.26 8.81 0.75
CA SER A 688 -2.64 10.11 0.16
C SER A 688 -2.22 11.31 1.00
N SER A 689 -2.21 11.15 2.33
CA SER A 689 -1.76 12.16 3.29
C SER A 689 -0.49 11.66 4.02
N ILE A 690 -0.28 12.04 5.28
CA ILE A 690 0.96 11.71 6.02
C ILE A 690 1.04 10.19 6.27
N ALA A 691 2.22 9.61 6.03
CA ALA A 691 2.53 8.22 6.32
C ALA A 691 3.71 8.16 7.31
N ASP A 692 3.43 7.94 8.60
CA ASP A 692 4.42 8.01 9.67
C ASP A 692 4.85 6.62 10.15
N PHE A 693 6.08 6.22 9.82
CA PHE A 693 6.76 5.01 10.26
C PHE A 693 7.93 5.33 11.21
N SER A 694 7.96 6.51 11.83
CA SER A 694 9.08 6.90 12.70
C SER A 694 9.24 5.96 13.90
N MET A 695 10.50 5.68 14.26
CA MET A 695 10.87 4.74 15.34
C MET A 695 10.32 3.31 15.18
N ALA A 696 9.78 2.93 14.01
CA ALA A 696 9.33 1.56 13.77
C ALA A 696 10.54 0.61 13.59
N GLU A 697 10.44 -0.61 14.12
CA GLU A 697 11.45 -1.65 14.02
C GLU A 697 10.92 -2.79 13.15
N PHE A 698 11.63 -3.10 12.08
CA PHE A 698 11.24 -4.06 11.06
C PHE A 698 12.32 -5.12 10.89
N ARG A 699 11.98 -6.41 11.05
CA ARG A 699 12.89 -7.51 10.71
C ARG A 699 13.01 -7.67 9.20
N HIS A 700 12.04 -8.32 8.54
CA HIS A 700 11.96 -8.39 7.09
C HIS A 700 10.88 -7.43 6.59
N THR A 701 11.13 -6.65 5.53
CA THR A 701 10.11 -5.72 5.00
C THR A 701 10.14 -5.54 3.50
N LYS A 702 8.96 -5.53 2.89
CA LYS A 702 8.75 -5.40 1.45
C LYS A 702 7.74 -4.29 1.15
N PHE A 703 8.20 -3.16 0.64
CA PHE A 703 7.36 -2.16 -0.01
C PHE A 703 7.38 -2.43 -1.52
N LEU A 704 6.25 -2.84 -2.08
CA LEU A 704 6.12 -3.28 -3.47
C LEU A 704 5.03 -2.48 -4.16
N GLN A 705 5.34 -1.73 -5.22
CA GLN A 705 4.38 -0.90 -5.98
C GLN A 705 3.56 0.10 -5.11
N THR A 706 4.07 0.43 -3.91
CA THR A 706 3.38 1.31 -2.95
C THR A 706 3.66 2.79 -3.26
N LYS A 707 2.60 3.62 -3.21
CA LYS A 707 2.62 5.03 -3.59
C LYS A 707 2.41 5.93 -2.37
N PHE A 708 3.39 6.77 -2.12
CA PHE A 708 3.39 7.77 -1.07
C PHE A 708 3.12 9.16 -1.68
N ASN A 709 1.85 9.52 -1.73
CA ASN A 709 1.37 10.78 -2.29
C ASN A 709 1.45 11.95 -1.30
N GLY A 710 1.46 11.68 0.01
CA GLY A 710 1.73 12.66 1.06
C GLY A 710 3.12 12.49 1.71
N VAL A 711 3.35 13.25 2.79
CA VAL A 711 4.66 13.28 3.48
C VAL A 711 4.92 11.96 4.20
N THR A 712 6.08 11.33 3.94
CA THR A 712 6.45 10.05 4.57
C THR A 712 7.60 10.22 5.55
N ASN A 713 7.52 9.56 6.70
CA ASN A 713 8.51 9.67 7.76
C ASN A 713 9.03 8.30 8.17
N PHE A 714 10.33 8.06 7.96
CA PHE A 714 11.08 6.90 8.45
C PHE A 714 12.15 7.32 9.47
N GLN A 715 12.02 8.51 10.09
CA GLN A 715 13.01 8.99 11.06
C GLN A 715 13.19 8.00 12.20
N GLU A 716 14.45 7.65 12.49
CA GLU A 716 14.85 6.75 13.58
C GLU A 716 14.22 5.35 13.51
N SER A 717 13.68 4.94 12.35
CA SER A 717 13.24 3.56 12.13
C SER A 717 14.44 2.62 11.87
N ILE A 718 14.29 1.35 12.22
CA ILE A 718 15.33 0.32 12.11
C ILE A 718 14.83 -0.79 11.18
N PHE A 719 15.65 -1.14 10.19
CA PHE A 719 15.46 -2.29 9.30
C PHE A 719 16.59 -3.29 9.52
N GLY A 720 16.24 -4.44 10.11
CA GLY A 720 17.20 -5.44 10.61
C GLY A 720 17.70 -6.41 9.55
N ASP A 721 16.79 -7.05 8.82
CA ASP A 721 17.11 -8.02 7.78
C ASP A 721 16.73 -7.47 6.38
N SER A 722 16.22 -8.31 5.49
CA SER A 722 15.96 -7.97 4.08
C SER A 722 14.95 -6.82 3.90
N VAL A 723 15.35 -5.78 3.14
CA VAL A 723 14.47 -4.68 2.72
C VAL A 723 14.33 -4.63 1.20
N GLU A 724 13.09 -4.72 0.71
CA GLU A 724 12.75 -4.55 -0.71
C GLU A 724 11.88 -3.30 -0.90
N LEU A 725 12.28 -2.42 -1.83
CA LEU A 725 11.58 -1.15 -2.18
C LEU A 725 11.39 -1.07 -3.70
N LEU A 726 10.62 -2.02 -4.24
CA LEU A 726 10.44 -2.22 -5.69
C LEU A 726 9.27 -1.38 -6.19
N GLU A 727 9.53 -0.61 -7.26
CA GLU A 727 8.57 0.29 -7.93
C GLU A 727 7.82 1.29 -7.01
N CYS A 728 8.41 1.64 -5.86
CA CYS A 728 7.84 2.65 -4.95
C CYS A 728 7.87 4.07 -5.52
N GLU A 729 6.84 4.88 -5.24
CA GLU A 729 6.77 6.28 -5.69
C GLU A 729 6.59 7.23 -4.49
N PHE A 730 7.52 8.15 -4.28
CA PHE A 730 7.45 9.21 -3.25
C PHE A 730 7.19 10.56 -3.91
N ASN A 731 5.93 10.99 -3.93
CA ASN A 731 5.47 12.19 -4.63
C ASN A 731 5.54 13.47 -3.80
N GLN A 732 5.75 13.36 -2.48
CA GLN A 732 6.00 14.47 -1.56
C GLN A 732 7.28 14.21 -0.73
N ARG A 733 7.48 14.97 0.36
CA ARG A 733 8.68 14.87 1.19
C ARG A 733 8.81 13.49 1.84
N VAL A 734 10.00 12.89 1.82
CA VAL A 734 10.32 11.68 2.58
C VAL A 734 11.58 11.85 3.43
N HIS A 735 11.51 11.44 4.70
CA HIS A 735 12.57 11.63 5.69
C HIS A 735 13.14 10.28 6.13
N PHE A 736 14.41 10.01 5.83
CA PHE A 736 15.20 8.87 6.32
C PHE A 736 16.25 9.30 7.35
N ASN A 737 15.91 10.27 8.19
CA ASN A 737 16.85 10.88 9.12
C ASN A 737 17.16 9.89 10.27
N ARG A 738 18.44 9.58 10.47
CA ARG A 738 18.89 8.55 11.44
C ARG A 738 18.27 7.16 11.23
N THR A 739 17.68 6.87 10.08
CA THR A 739 17.20 5.53 9.73
C THR A 739 18.37 4.55 9.69
N ILE A 740 18.17 3.34 10.20
CA ILE A 740 19.19 2.29 10.22
C ILE A 740 18.78 1.16 9.27
N PHE A 741 19.67 0.82 8.33
CA PHE A 741 19.58 -0.37 7.47
C PHE A 741 20.78 -1.27 7.78
N LEU A 742 20.57 -2.36 8.52
CA LEU A 742 21.67 -3.27 8.85
C LEU A 742 22.10 -4.11 7.64
N GLN A 743 21.14 -4.48 6.78
CA GLN A 743 21.38 -5.19 5.53
C GLN A 743 21.35 -4.27 4.30
N LYS A 744 21.64 -4.85 3.13
CA LYS A 744 21.54 -4.20 1.83
C LYS A 744 20.11 -3.74 1.54
N VAL A 745 19.98 -2.51 1.04
CA VAL A 745 18.72 -1.91 0.56
C VAL A 745 18.91 -1.34 -0.84
N ASP A 746 17.90 -1.44 -1.69
CA ASP A 746 17.96 -1.00 -3.08
C ASP A 746 16.86 0.02 -3.41
N PHE A 747 17.28 1.25 -3.73
CA PHE A 747 16.39 2.34 -4.14
C PHE A 747 16.41 2.58 -5.65
N ARG A 748 17.12 1.78 -6.47
CA ARG A 748 17.30 2.07 -7.91
C ARG A 748 16.00 2.11 -8.72
N GLU A 749 14.97 1.40 -8.28
CA GLU A 749 13.62 1.40 -8.88
C GLU A 749 12.62 2.34 -8.17
N THR A 750 13.01 2.91 -7.03
CA THR A 750 12.19 3.88 -6.29
C THR A 750 12.21 5.25 -6.99
N LYS A 751 11.04 5.87 -7.16
CA LYS A 751 10.89 7.21 -7.76
C LYS A 751 10.71 8.26 -6.68
N PHE A 752 11.78 8.97 -6.35
CA PHE A 752 11.71 10.20 -5.55
C PHE A 752 11.30 11.37 -6.45
N ASN A 753 10.02 11.74 -6.42
CA ASN A 753 9.49 12.90 -7.16
C ASN A 753 9.42 14.15 -6.27
N GLY A 754 9.16 13.96 -4.97
CA GLY A 754 9.28 15.01 -3.95
C GLY A 754 10.71 15.22 -3.44
N MET A 755 10.85 15.91 -2.30
CA MET A 755 12.13 16.13 -1.63
C MET A 755 12.50 14.94 -0.73
N VAL A 756 13.79 14.68 -0.54
CA VAL A 756 14.29 13.58 0.30
C VAL A 756 15.24 14.15 1.36
N SER A 757 15.25 13.55 2.55
CA SER A 757 16.31 13.77 3.54
C SER A 757 16.96 12.46 3.98
N PHE A 758 18.30 12.43 3.99
CA PHE A 758 19.13 11.27 4.36
C PHE A 758 20.08 11.61 5.52
N ALA A 759 19.77 12.61 6.34
CA ALA A 759 20.69 13.13 7.34
C ALA A 759 20.97 12.07 8.43
N ASN A 760 22.25 11.69 8.56
CA ASN A 760 22.72 10.63 9.45
C ASN A 760 22.08 9.24 9.22
N LEU A 761 21.60 8.93 8.01
CA LEU A 761 21.24 7.54 7.67
C LEU A 761 22.45 6.62 7.92
N LEU A 762 22.21 5.49 8.58
CA LEU A 762 23.19 4.43 8.79
C LEU A 762 22.84 3.23 7.92
N GLY A 763 23.75 2.81 7.07
CA GLY A 763 23.55 1.65 6.21
C GLY A 763 24.76 1.39 5.33
N ASP A 764 25.14 0.11 5.23
CA ASP A 764 26.42 -0.28 4.63
C ASP A 764 26.35 -0.50 3.12
N TYR A 765 25.20 -0.99 2.62
CA TYR A 765 24.98 -1.27 1.20
C TYR A 765 23.66 -0.66 0.71
N VAL A 766 23.64 0.66 0.62
CA VAL A 766 22.48 1.44 0.14
C VAL A 766 22.64 1.72 -1.36
N LEU A 767 22.00 0.93 -2.23
CA LEU A 767 22.08 1.17 -3.68
C LEU A 767 21.18 2.34 -4.09
N LEU A 768 21.77 3.38 -4.66
CA LEU A 768 21.11 4.64 -5.00
C LEU A 768 21.71 5.24 -6.29
N ASN A 769 20.88 5.76 -7.19
CA ASN A 769 21.35 6.50 -8.37
C ASN A 769 21.29 8.01 -8.07
N CYS A 770 22.44 8.68 -8.15
CA CYS A 770 22.54 10.11 -7.82
C CYS A 770 21.58 11.00 -8.65
N ASN A 771 21.24 10.60 -9.88
CA ASN A 771 20.28 11.33 -10.71
C ASN A 771 18.83 11.28 -10.17
N GLN A 772 18.49 10.34 -9.27
CA GLN A 772 17.20 10.35 -8.58
C GLN A 772 17.09 11.52 -7.58
N ILE A 773 18.20 11.90 -6.94
CA ILE A 773 18.23 12.78 -5.75
C ILE A 773 18.80 14.19 -5.99
N ARG A 774 19.55 14.41 -7.07
CA ARG A 774 20.15 15.72 -7.42
C ARG A 774 19.08 16.81 -7.49
N GLY A 775 19.23 17.88 -6.69
CA GLY A 775 18.28 19.00 -6.62
C GLY A 775 16.98 18.69 -5.85
N LYS A 776 16.88 17.53 -5.19
CA LYS A 776 15.74 17.13 -4.35
C LYS A 776 16.10 16.93 -2.88
N LEU A 777 17.35 17.18 -2.49
CA LEU A 777 17.77 17.12 -1.08
C LEU A 777 17.12 18.26 -0.28
N LEU A 778 16.47 17.92 0.83
CA LEU A 778 15.68 18.88 1.60
C LEU A 778 16.54 20.02 2.15
N ALA A 779 17.75 19.71 2.65
CA ALA A 779 18.65 20.69 3.22
C ALA A 779 19.24 21.66 2.18
N GLU A 780 19.33 21.28 0.90
CA GLU A 780 19.66 22.21 -0.20
C GLU A 780 18.56 23.29 -0.36
N LYS A 781 17.29 22.88 -0.29
CA LYS A 781 16.12 23.76 -0.46
C LYS A 781 15.96 24.72 0.72
N GLU A 782 16.11 24.20 1.94
CA GLU A 782 15.95 24.95 3.19
C GLU A 782 17.21 25.79 3.53
N LYS A 783 18.34 25.50 2.88
CA LYS A 783 19.66 26.15 3.06
C LYS A 783 20.26 25.94 4.46
N ASP A 784 19.86 24.90 5.17
CA ASP A 784 20.54 24.49 6.40
C ASP A 784 21.90 23.88 6.05
N TYR A 785 22.94 24.69 6.12
CA TYR A 785 24.31 24.27 5.82
C TYR A 785 24.90 23.27 6.82
N ALA A 786 24.29 23.07 7.99
CA ALA A 786 24.74 22.08 8.97
C ALA A 786 24.13 20.69 8.70
N ILE A 787 22.83 20.62 8.39
CA ILE A 787 22.17 19.37 7.95
C ILE A 787 22.70 18.96 6.57
N MET A 788 22.83 19.91 5.63
CA MET A 788 23.35 19.66 4.29
C MET A 788 24.78 19.11 4.29
N GLU A 789 25.62 19.54 5.25
CA GLU A 789 26.96 18.98 5.46
C GLU A 789 26.89 17.48 5.85
N GLN A 790 26.05 17.13 6.84
CA GLN A 790 25.92 15.73 7.28
C GLN A 790 25.27 14.83 6.23
N GLU A 791 24.27 15.34 5.52
CA GLU A 791 23.57 14.64 4.44
C GLU A 791 24.52 14.29 3.28
N TYR A 792 25.32 15.25 2.80
CA TYR A 792 26.34 14.97 1.78
C TYR A 792 27.49 14.09 2.30
N LEU A 793 27.87 14.17 3.58
CA LEU A 793 28.85 13.24 4.17
C LEU A 793 28.31 11.81 4.25
N THR A 794 27.01 11.64 4.50
CA THR A 794 26.32 10.33 4.48
C THR A 794 26.26 9.78 3.06
N LEU A 795 25.78 10.57 2.09
CA LEU A 795 25.77 10.20 0.67
C LEU A 795 27.17 9.87 0.15
N ARG A 796 28.22 10.58 0.61
CA ARG A 796 29.61 10.26 0.25
C ARG A 796 29.99 8.85 0.69
N LYS A 797 29.70 8.45 1.94
CA LYS A 797 29.99 7.09 2.44
C LYS A 797 29.26 6.01 1.63
N ILE A 798 28.00 6.27 1.26
CA ILE A 798 27.18 5.36 0.45
C ILE A 798 27.82 5.15 -0.94
N PHE A 799 28.10 6.23 -1.68
CA PHE A 799 28.74 6.12 -3.00
C PHE A 799 30.18 5.59 -2.92
N GLU A 800 30.85 5.73 -1.77
CA GLU A 800 32.17 5.16 -1.48
C GLU A 800 32.12 3.64 -1.30
N LYS A 801 31.13 3.09 -0.57
CA LYS A 801 30.92 1.63 -0.46
C LYS A 801 30.39 0.99 -1.74
N ASN A 802 29.63 1.72 -2.55
CA ASN A 802 29.09 1.23 -3.83
C ASN A 802 30.09 1.32 -5.01
N ALA A 803 31.33 1.77 -4.82
CA ALA A 803 32.30 2.05 -5.89
C ALA A 803 31.79 3.01 -6.99
N GLN A 804 31.05 4.05 -6.60
CA GLN A 804 30.49 5.07 -7.50
C GLN A 804 31.32 6.37 -7.44
N ASP A 805 32.57 6.32 -7.93
CA ASP A 805 33.60 7.35 -7.71
C ASP A 805 33.20 8.79 -8.08
N ASP A 806 32.55 9.01 -9.23
CA ASP A 806 32.14 10.36 -9.65
C ASP A 806 30.99 10.92 -8.79
N ASP A 807 30.08 10.09 -8.29
CA ASP A 807 29.01 10.51 -7.37
C ASP A 807 29.53 10.69 -5.94
N ARG A 808 30.49 9.87 -5.50
CA ARG A 808 31.27 10.11 -4.28
C ARG A 808 32.00 11.46 -4.35
N ASN A 809 32.61 11.77 -5.50
CA ASN A 809 33.28 13.06 -5.74
C ASN A 809 32.28 14.24 -5.72
N TRP A 810 31.10 14.09 -6.32
CA TRP A 810 30.01 15.07 -6.27
C TRP A 810 29.53 15.33 -4.82
N ALA A 811 29.28 14.27 -4.05
CA ALA A 811 28.86 14.38 -2.65
C ALA A 811 29.95 15.04 -1.79
N HIS A 812 31.21 14.61 -1.94
CA HIS A 812 32.35 15.23 -1.24
C HIS A 812 32.47 16.73 -1.52
N TRP A 813 32.43 17.13 -2.80
CA TRP A 813 32.53 18.56 -3.17
C TRP A 813 31.42 19.39 -2.54
N ASN A 814 30.19 18.88 -2.53
CA ASN A 814 29.07 19.59 -1.93
C ASN A 814 29.12 19.63 -0.39
N ALA A 815 29.59 18.58 0.29
CA ALA A 815 29.81 18.58 1.74
C ALA A 815 30.79 19.70 2.15
N GLN A 816 31.93 19.82 1.46
CA GLN A 816 32.92 20.89 1.74
C GLN A 816 32.35 22.29 1.45
N ARG A 817 31.50 22.41 0.43
CA ARG A 817 30.77 23.64 0.09
C ARG A 817 29.71 24.01 1.13
N ALA A 818 29.08 23.03 1.78
CA ALA A 818 28.20 23.23 2.93
C ALA A 818 28.99 23.72 4.15
N ALA A 819 30.04 22.99 4.54
CA ALA A 819 30.90 23.29 5.67
C ALA A 819 31.48 24.72 5.65
N ARG A 820 31.84 25.23 4.46
CA ARG A 820 32.29 26.63 4.32
C ARG A 820 31.16 27.64 4.54
N LYS A 821 29.99 27.43 3.91
CA LYS A 821 28.82 28.34 3.97
C LYS A 821 28.17 28.39 5.36
N LYS A 822 28.35 27.34 6.15
CA LYS A 822 28.05 27.28 7.59
C LYS A 822 28.79 28.35 8.41
N THR A 823 29.93 28.86 7.91
CA THR A 823 30.65 29.99 8.54
C THR A 823 30.25 31.32 7.92
N SER A 824 29.96 32.34 8.76
CA SER A 824 29.64 33.69 8.28
C SER A 824 30.75 34.26 7.40
N LEU A 825 30.39 34.90 6.28
CA LEU A 825 31.34 35.61 5.42
C LEU A 825 31.93 36.84 6.11
N PHE A 826 31.17 37.50 6.99
CA PHE A 826 31.59 38.73 7.64
C PHE A 826 32.52 38.43 8.82
N SER A 827 33.73 39.00 8.78
CA SER A 827 34.73 38.95 9.85
C SER A 827 35.43 40.30 9.93
N TRP A 828 35.67 40.79 11.15
CA TRP A 828 36.35 42.07 11.40
C TRP A 828 37.86 42.06 11.06
N LYS A 829 38.38 40.97 10.48
CA LYS A 829 39.77 40.81 10.06
C LYS A 829 39.83 40.74 8.51
N PRO A 830 40.31 41.79 7.79
CA PRO A 830 40.30 41.82 6.32
C PRO A 830 40.99 40.61 5.66
N TRP A 831 42.08 40.11 6.23
CA TRP A 831 42.79 38.92 5.74
C TRP A 831 41.90 37.66 5.70
N MET A 832 40.95 37.51 6.63
CA MET A 832 39.99 36.39 6.60
C MET A 832 38.98 36.51 5.45
N MET A 833 38.65 37.73 5.00
CA MET A 833 37.80 37.91 3.82
C MET A 833 38.58 37.56 2.54
N VAL A 834 39.83 38.00 2.42
CA VAL A 834 40.72 37.62 1.31
C VAL A 834 40.92 36.10 1.24
N SER A 835 41.19 35.45 2.38
CA SER A 835 41.28 33.98 2.46
C SER A 835 40.00 33.30 1.99
N LYS A 836 38.82 33.74 2.47
CA LYS A 836 37.52 33.16 2.06
C LYS A 836 37.19 33.38 0.59
N MET A 837 37.65 34.48 -0.02
CA MET A 837 37.55 34.68 -1.46
C MET A 837 38.51 33.78 -2.24
N ALA A 838 39.74 33.59 -1.76
CA ALA A 838 40.68 32.62 -2.33
C ALA A 838 40.13 31.17 -2.23
N ASP A 839 39.56 30.78 -1.10
CA ASP A 839 38.88 29.48 -0.93
C ASP A 839 37.74 29.31 -1.94
N TYR A 840 36.94 30.35 -2.17
CA TYR A 840 35.85 30.32 -3.15
C TYR A 840 36.36 30.18 -4.59
N VAL A 841 37.37 30.97 -4.99
CA VAL A 841 37.94 30.93 -6.34
C VAL A 841 38.69 29.62 -6.60
N PHE A 842 39.59 29.21 -5.71
CA PHE A 842 40.48 28.08 -5.96
C PHE A 842 39.90 26.72 -5.56
N LEU A 843 39.10 26.62 -4.50
CA LEU A 843 38.56 25.33 -4.02
C LEU A 843 37.14 25.07 -4.52
N ASP A 844 36.28 26.09 -4.62
CA ASP A 844 34.87 25.94 -4.98
C ASP A 844 34.64 25.99 -6.50
N LEU A 845 35.16 27.04 -7.16
CA LEU A 845 35.13 27.23 -8.61
C LEU A 845 36.23 26.44 -9.33
N GLY A 846 37.46 26.50 -8.80
CA GLY A 846 38.66 25.80 -9.29
C GLY A 846 38.64 24.29 -9.04
N CYS A 847 39.56 23.76 -8.23
CA CYS A 847 39.83 22.32 -8.16
C CYS A 847 38.69 21.44 -7.63
N GLY A 848 37.60 22.03 -7.13
CA GLY A 848 36.49 21.31 -6.51
C GLY A 848 36.93 20.50 -5.29
N TYR A 849 37.75 21.08 -4.41
CA TYR A 849 38.43 20.36 -3.32
C TYR A 849 39.25 19.13 -3.79
N GLY A 850 39.86 19.22 -4.97
CA GLY A 850 40.63 18.14 -5.57
C GLY A 850 39.80 17.04 -6.24
N THR A 851 38.63 17.40 -6.81
CA THR A 851 37.75 16.47 -7.55
C THR A 851 37.54 16.84 -9.03
N LYS A 852 37.82 18.10 -9.41
CA LYS A 852 37.50 18.65 -10.75
C LYS A 852 38.75 19.27 -11.40
N PRO A 853 39.61 18.49 -12.08
CA PRO A 853 40.81 19.04 -12.73
C PRO A 853 40.46 19.96 -13.91
N VAL A 854 39.42 19.65 -14.69
CA VAL A 854 38.97 20.46 -15.83
C VAL A 854 38.57 21.89 -15.42
N ASN A 855 37.98 22.05 -14.24
CA ASN A 855 37.66 23.37 -13.68
C ASN A 855 38.91 24.22 -13.42
N VAL A 856 40.06 23.63 -13.10
CA VAL A 856 41.33 24.38 -12.92
C VAL A 856 41.84 24.91 -14.26
N LEU A 857 41.67 24.15 -15.34
CA LEU A 857 41.97 24.62 -16.71
C LEU A 857 41.03 25.76 -17.10
N PHE A 858 39.72 25.64 -16.87
CA PHE A 858 38.75 26.71 -17.13
C PHE A 858 39.07 27.98 -16.32
N LEU A 859 39.35 27.84 -15.02
CA LEU A 859 39.79 28.95 -14.18
C LEU A 859 41.07 29.60 -14.72
N SER A 860 42.03 28.80 -15.20
CA SER A 860 43.25 29.32 -15.82
C SER A 860 42.96 30.17 -17.06
N PHE A 861 42.09 29.72 -17.98
CA PHE A 861 41.65 30.52 -19.12
C PHE A 861 40.93 31.82 -18.70
N VAL A 862 40.12 31.79 -17.65
CA VAL A 862 39.46 33.00 -17.12
C VAL A 862 40.48 33.97 -16.53
N MET A 863 41.48 33.50 -15.79
CA MET A 863 42.53 34.37 -15.24
C MET A 863 43.38 34.99 -16.37
N VAL A 864 43.81 34.20 -17.36
CA VAL A 864 44.49 34.70 -18.57
C VAL A 864 43.66 35.79 -19.27
N PHE A 865 42.35 35.60 -19.44
CA PHE A 865 41.49 36.62 -20.03
C PHE A 865 41.40 37.91 -19.18
N LEU A 866 41.37 37.80 -17.85
CA LEU A 866 41.37 38.95 -16.94
C LEU A 866 42.71 39.72 -16.96
N PHE A 867 43.86 39.03 -17.00
CA PHE A 867 45.17 39.67 -17.17
C PHE A 867 45.31 40.31 -18.55
N ALA A 868 44.87 39.65 -19.63
CA ALA A 868 44.80 40.23 -20.97
C ALA A 868 44.01 41.55 -21.00
N LEU A 869 42.87 41.62 -20.31
CA LEU A 869 42.10 42.86 -20.15
C LEU A 869 42.87 43.91 -19.35
N ALA A 870 43.52 43.54 -18.23
CA ALA A 870 44.34 44.47 -17.44
C ALA A 870 45.49 45.08 -18.26
N TYR A 871 46.18 44.28 -19.09
CA TYR A 871 47.21 44.78 -20.02
C TYR A 871 46.65 45.78 -21.06
N THR A 872 45.41 45.61 -21.53
CA THR A 872 44.78 46.60 -22.42
C THR A 872 44.37 47.89 -21.69
N GLY A 873 43.80 47.79 -20.49
CA GLY A 873 43.26 48.95 -19.76
C GLY A 873 44.32 49.88 -19.20
N LEU A 874 45.49 49.35 -18.81
CA LEU A 874 46.55 50.10 -18.12
C LEU A 874 47.58 50.74 -19.05
N SER A 875 47.49 50.55 -20.38
CA SER A 875 48.27 51.24 -21.41
C SER A 875 49.80 51.25 -21.15
N PHE A 876 50.36 50.08 -20.83
CA PHE A 876 51.77 49.94 -20.46
C PHE A 876 52.74 50.34 -21.60
N PRO A 877 53.77 51.17 -21.34
CA PRO A 877 54.55 51.85 -22.39
C PRO A 877 55.41 50.91 -23.26
N ASN A 878 55.79 49.73 -22.73
CA ASN A 878 56.62 48.73 -23.41
C ASN A 878 55.97 47.33 -23.42
N GLY A 879 54.64 47.26 -23.52
CA GLY A 879 53.96 46.02 -23.90
C GLY A 879 54.47 45.49 -25.26
N PHE A 880 54.45 44.17 -25.45
CA PHE A 880 55.06 43.49 -26.60
C PHE A 880 54.65 44.13 -27.94
N LYS A 881 55.63 44.67 -28.69
CA LYS A 881 55.47 45.16 -30.06
C LYS A 881 56.02 44.10 -31.03
N PRO A 882 55.24 43.08 -31.42
CA PRO A 882 55.63 42.25 -32.55
C PRO A 882 55.62 43.13 -33.80
N GLU A 883 56.57 42.94 -34.70
CA GLU A 883 56.52 43.62 -35.99
C GLU A 883 55.34 43.10 -36.80
N GLN A 884 54.56 44.05 -37.34
CA GLN A 884 53.44 43.88 -38.29
C GLN A 884 52.05 43.46 -37.73
N LEU A 885 51.07 44.31 -38.08
CA LEU A 885 49.64 44.02 -38.37
C LEU A 885 48.71 43.35 -37.35
N ILE A 886 49.09 43.15 -36.08
CA ILE A 886 48.18 42.57 -35.06
C ILE A 886 47.54 43.67 -34.17
N PRO A 887 46.19 43.73 -34.04
CA PRO A 887 45.50 44.64 -33.13
C PRO A 887 45.90 44.52 -31.65
N ASN A 888 45.93 45.66 -30.94
CA ASN A 888 46.42 45.77 -29.55
C ASN A 888 45.82 44.74 -28.57
N GLY A 889 44.54 44.38 -28.72
CA GLY A 889 43.85 43.42 -27.86
C GLY A 889 44.24 41.95 -28.05
N ILE A 890 44.98 41.63 -29.12
CA ILE A 890 45.56 40.29 -29.35
C ILE A 890 46.98 40.23 -28.78
N ASN A 891 47.76 41.31 -28.88
CA ASN A 891 49.12 41.38 -28.31
C ASN A 891 49.10 41.24 -26.78
N SER A 892 48.10 41.83 -26.10
CA SER A 892 47.88 41.67 -24.65
C SER A 892 47.50 40.24 -24.26
N LEU A 893 46.69 39.55 -25.07
CA LEU A 893 46.30 38.17 -24.86
C LEU A 893 47.46 37.19 -25.09
N ILE A 894 48.30 37.42 -26.11
CA ILE A 894 49.55 36.68 -26.32
C ILE A 894 50.52 36.91 -25.16
N THR A 895 50.66 38.15 -24.69
CA THR A 895 51.50 38.50 -23.53
C THR A 895 51.09 37.71 -22.28
N SER A 896 49.78 37.71 -21.97
CA SER A 896 49.20 36.96 -20.86
C SER A 896 49.42 35.44 -20.98
N ILE A 897 49.17 34.84 -22.15
CA ILE A 897 49.41 33.39 -22.36
C ILE A 897 50.88 33.02 -22.11
N ILE A 898 51.84 33.85 -22.56
CA ILE A 898 53.28 33.60 -22.35
C ILE A 898 53.67 33.81 -20.88
N ALA A 899 53.12 34.84 -20.22
CA ALA A 899 53.39 35.13 -18.81
C ALA A 899 52.83 34.06 -17.86
N PHE A 900 51.62 33.56 -18.12
CA PHE A 900 50.93 32.57 -17.29
C PHE A 900 51.55 31.16 -17.35
N LEU A 901 52.26 30.81 -18.44
CA LEU A 901 52.95 29.53 -18.55
C LEU A 901 54.17 29.45 -17.60
N PRO A 902 54.46 28.28 -16.97
CA PRO A 902 55.65 28.13 -16.11
C PRO A 902 56.98 28.47 -16.81
N ALA A 903 57.05 28.29 -18.13
CA ALA A 903 58.21 28.66 -18.95
C ALA A 903 58.38 30.18 -19.13
N GLY A 904 57.39 31.01 -18.80
CA GLY A 904 57.44 32.47 -18.99
C GLY A 904 58.66 33.13 -18.33
N LEU A 905 59.10 32.63 -17.17
CA LEU A 905 60.29 33.14 -16.46
C LEU A 905 61.59 33.07 -17.29
N THR A 906 61.73 32.12 -18.23
CA THR A 906 62.90 32.06 -19.11
C THR A 906 62.78 33.02 -20.30
N TYR A 907 61.54 33.36 -20.70
CA TYR A 907 61.23 34.34 -21.73
C TYR A 907 61.43 35.79 -21.23
N TRP A 908 61.15 36.04 -19.94
CA TRP A 908 61.21 37.36 -19.31
C TRP A 908 62.44 37.56 -18.41
N GLY A 909 63.62 37.07 -18.82
CA GLY A 909 64.85 36.99 -18.00
C GLY A 909 65.41 38.31 -17.42
N GLY A 910 64.79 39.47 -17.69
CA GLY A 910 65.12 40.77 -17.08
C GLY A 910 64.25 41.18 -15.87
N ILE A 911 63.23 40.41 -15.49
CA ILE A 911 62.28 40.79 -14.39
C ILE A 911 62.97 40.95 -13.02
N ALA A 912 64.15 40.35 -12.81
CA ALA A 912 64.88 40.41 -11.54
C ALA A 912 65.34 41.82 -11.11
N ILE A 913 65.22 42.85 -11.96
CA ILE A 913 65.58 44.23 -11.66
C ILE A 913 64.33 45.13 -11.69
N LEU A 914 63.81 45.42 -10.50
CA LEU A 914 62.79 46.45 -10.27
C LEU A 914 63.47 47.83 -10.23
N ASP A 915 63.36 48.56 -11.34
CA ASP A 915 63.74 49.97 -11.40
C ASP A 915 62.55 50.84 -10.96
N PHE A 916 62.72 51.54 -9.83
CA PHE A 916 61.67 52.39 -9.25
C PHE A 916 61.53 53.76 -9.93
N THR A 917 62.39 54.11 -10.91
CA THR A 917 62.29 55.38 -11.64
C THR A 917 61.06 55.47 -12.55
N ASN A 918 60.51 54.33 -12.99
CA ASN A 918 59.30 54.29 -13.81
C ASN A 918 58.20 53.43 -13.17
N ILE A 919 57.23 54.09 -12.54
CA ILE A 919 56.10 53.47 -11.86
C ILE A 919 55.28 52.56 -12.80
N ALA A 920 55.12 52.91 -14.08
CA ALA A 920 54.34 52.11 -15.03
C ALA A 920 55.07 50.82 -15.45
N ASP A 921 56.39 50.86 -15.62
CA ASP A 921 57.22 49.67 -15.87
C ASP A 921 57.30 48.76 -14.63
N CYS A 922 57.40 49.36 -13.44
CA CYS A 922 57.35 48.62 -12.17
C CYS A 922 56.00 47.90 -11.99
N ILE A 923 54.87 48.57 -12.21
CA ILE A 923 53.53 47.94 -12.16
C ILE A 923 53.42 46.81 -13.20
N TYR A 924 53.92 47.01 -14.44
CA TYR A 924 53.91 45.98 -15.48
C TYR A 924 54.70 44.72 -15.09
N LYS A 925 55.93 44.89 -14.58
CA LYS A 925 56.78 43.79 -14.09
C LYS A 925 56.17 43.05 -12.89
N VAL A 926 55.54 43.78 -11.97
CA VAL A 926 54.80 43.19 -10.84
C VAL A 926 53.58 42.41 -11.33
N LEU A 927 52.86 42.90 -12.34
CA LEU A 927 51.72 42.20 -12.94
C LEU A 927 52.14 40.87 -13.59
N LEU A 928 53.22 40.90 -14.39
CA LEU A 928 53.81 39.70 -15.02
C LEU A 928 54.25 38.66 -13.98
N LEU A 929 54.89 39.10 -12.88
CA LEU A 929 55.33 38.21 -11.81
C LEU A 929 54.14 37.61 -11.04
N ALA A 930 53.09 38.40 -10.78
CA ALA A 930 51.86 37.93 -10.16
C ALA A 930 51.09 36.92 -11.05
N GLU A 931 51.05 37.17 -12.36
CA GLU A 931 50.43 36.26 -13.33
C GLU A 931 51.21 34.94 -13.45
N ASN A 932 52.54 34.98 -13.54
CA ASN A 932 53.36 33.78 -13.64
C ASN A 932 53.30 32.92 -12.37
N THR A 933 53.40 33.54 -11.19
CA THR A 933 53.29 32.82 -9.91
C THR A 933 51.90 32.20 -9.70
N LEU A 934 50.84 32.89 -10.13
CA LEU A 934 49.49 32.34 -10.17
C LEU A 934 49.37 31.17 -11.17
N GLY A 935 49.97 31.30 -12.36
CA GLY A 935 49.96 30.27 -13.40
C GLY A 935 50.69 29.00 -12.96
N MET A 936 51.86 29.14 -12.31
CA MET A 936 52.57 28.02 -11.67
C MET A 936 51.74 27.38 -10.55
N PHE A 937 51.06 28.16 -9.72
CA PHE A 937 50.17 27.64 -8.67
C PHE A 937 48.98 26.87 -9.27
N LEU A 938 48.32 27.40 -10.29
CA LEU A 938 47.19 26.75 -10.96
C LEU A 938 47.63 25.51 -11.74
N PHE A 939 48.83 25.49 -12.34
CA PHE A 939 49.42 24.30 -12.92
C PHE A 939 49.69 23.22 -11.87
N LEU A 940 50.31 23.56 -10.74
CA LEU A 940 50.53 22.63 -9.63
C LEU A 940 49.20 22.08 -9.06
N LEU A 941 48.20 22.96 -8.89
CA LEU A 941 46.87 22.60 -8.42
C LEU A 941 46.14 21.68 -9.40
N PHE A 942 46.26 21.93 -10.71
CA PHE A 942 45.76 21.05 -11.76
C PHE A 942 46.45 19.68 -11.67
N THR A 943 47.79 19.65 -11.63
CA THR A 943 48.58 18.42 -11.57
C THR A 943 48.24 17.57 -10.34
N MET A 944 48.19 18.18 -9.15
CA MET A 944 47.77 17.48 -7.92
C MET A 944 46.32 16.98 -8.02
N THR A 945 45.40 17.76 -8.59
CA THR A 945 43.99 17.35 -8.75
C THR A 945 43.83 16.24 -9.79
N PHE A 946 44.64 16.27 -10.86
CA PHE A 946 44.66 15.26 -11.90
C PHE A 946 45.23 13.94 -11.37
N PHE A 947 46.41 13.95 -10.73
CA PHE A 947 46.94 12.76 -10.06
C PHE A 947 46.01 12.22 -8.97
N ARG A 948 45.37 13.09 -8.18
CA ARG A 948 44.38 12.65 -7.17
C ARG A 948 43.11 12.06 -7.77
N LYS A 949 42.69 12.48 -8.97
CA LYS A 949 41.62 11.80 -9.71
C LYS A 949 42.11 10.51 -10.36
N LEU A 950 43.34 10.46 -10.88
CA LEU A 950 43.92 9.27 -11.50
C LEU A 950 44.15 8.13 -10.50
N LEU A 951 44.70 8.42 -9.31
CA LEU A 951 44.91 7.47 -8.20
C LEU A 951 43.60 7.03 -7.49
N ARG A 952 42.45 7.17 -8.16
CA ARG A 952 41.11 6.79 -7.68
C ARG A 952 40.33 5.94 -8.69
N TYR A 953 40.92 5.64 -9.85
CA TYR A 953 40.49 4.61 -10.80
C TYR A 953 41.63 3.60 -10.96
#